data_AF-A0A0L9UBT9-F1
#
_entry.id   AF-A0A0L9UBT9-F1
#
_cell.length_a   1.000
_cell.length_b   1.000
_cell.length_c   1.000
_cell.angle_alpha   90.00
_cell.angle_beta   90.00
_cell.angle_gamma   90.00
#
_symmetry.space_group_name_H-M   'P 1'
#
loop_
_entity.id
_entity.type
_entity.pdbx_description
1 polymer ?
#
loop_
_entity_poly.entity_id
_entity_poly.type
_entity_poly.pdbx_seq_one_letter_code
_entity_poly.pdbx_strand_id
1 'polypeptide(L)'
;MAASLEKEQKQNQVIGIIEEEKLQKQESKSSNKITRTQVESGEGEREMTPTASNSMHRSGSRPQLDVSKAEIQVNEEEKYPTILLPNQSDDLSHLALDIGGSLIKLVYFSRHENQSVDDKRKRSVNERLGFSKGNRRSYPILGGRLHFVKFETRKINECLDFIHSKQLHCGGLEPCYSDGVTDQNGIIKATGGGAYKYADLFKERLGVSLDKEDEMDCLVAGANFLLKAIRHEAFTHMEGQKEFVQIEPNDLFPYLLVNIGSGVSMIKVDGDGKFERISGTNVGGGTYWGLGRLLTKCKSFDELLELSQKGDNRSMDMLVGDIYGGLDYSKIGLSASTIASSFGKTISEKKELEEYRPEDISLSLLRMISYNIGQIAYLNALRFRLKRIFFGGFFIRGHAYTMDTISFAVHFWSNGEAQAMFLRHEGFLGALGAFMSYEKHGLDDLMVHQLVERFPMGAPYTGGKIHGPPLGNLNEKISWMEKFLRKGTEITAPVPMTPLAGTTGLGGFEVPLSKGSTLRSDASALSVGVLHLVPTLEVFPLLADPKLYEPNTIDLSDNSELEYWLTILSEHLSDLVDKAVASEGGTDDAKRRGDAFARAFSAHLARLMEEPSAYGKLGLANLLEMREECLREFHFVDAYRSIKQRENEASLAVLPDLLVELDSMDEESRLLTLIEGVLAANIFDWGSRACVDLYHKGTIIEIYRMSRNKMRRPWRVDDFDDFKERMLGAKNKKNSRHKRALLFVDNSGADIVLGMLPLARELLRRGTEVVLVANSLPALNDVTAMELPDIIAEAAKHCDILRRAAEVGGLLVDAMINTSNSSIENSSSVPLMVVENGCGSPCIDLRQVSSELAAAAKDADLLILEGMGRALHTNLNARFKCDALKLAMVKNQRLAEKLVKGDIYDCICKYEPVS
;
A
#
# COMPACT_ATOMS: atom_id res chain seq x y z
N MET A 1 -15.16 59.33 -46.74
CA MET A 1 -15.70 59.63 -45.40
C MET A 1 -16.09 58.29 -44.79
N ALA A 2 -15.74 58.02 -43.52
CA ALA A 2 -16.03 56.82 -42.71
C ALA A 2 -16.28 55.45 -43.41
N ALA A 3 -15.31 54.52 -43.23
CA ALA A 3 -15.42 53.05 -43.29
C ALA A 3 -15.85 52.33 -44.60
N SER A 4 -15.24 51.16 -44.89
CA SER A 4 -15.91 49.89 -45.28
C SER A 4 -14.97 48.86 -45.95
N LEU A 5 -15.12 47.58 -45.59
CA LEU A 5 -15.20 46.36 -46.46
C LEU A 5 -14.09 46.03 -47.49
N GLU A 6 -13.90 44.78 -47.95
CA GLU A 6 -13.94 43.46 -47.32
C GLU A 6 -13.20 42.40 -48.21
N LYS A 7 -12.91 41.23 -47.64
CA LYS A 7 -12.70 39.88 -48.24
C LYS A 7 -12.42 39.66 -49.75
N GLU A 8 -11.33 38.91 -49.98
CA GLU A 8 -11.22 37.61 -50.71
C GLU A 8 -11.84 37.36 -52.12
N GLN A 9 -11.35 36.27 -52.75
CA GLN A 9 -11.83 35.60 -53.98
C GLN A 9 -11.29 36.22 -55.31
N LYS A 10 -10.93 35.45 -56.35
CA LYS A 10 -10.87 33.97 -56.53
C LYS A 10 -10.00 33.56 -57.75
N GLN A 11 -9.53 32.30 -57.75
CA GLN A 11 -9.44 31.32 -58.88
C GLN A 11 -9.26 31.83 -60.34
N ASN A 12 -8.42 31.24 -61.22
CA ASN A 12 -8.38 29.82 -61.60
C ASN A 12 -7.32 29.52 -62.71
N GLN A 13 -7.18 28.24 -63.08
CA GLN A 13 -6.48 27.62 -64.25
C GLN A 13 -5.01 27.17 -64.05
N VAL A 14 -4.48 26.11 -64.72
CA VAL A 14 -4.93 24.71 -65.00
C VAL A 14 -3.91 24.01 -65.93
N ILE A 15 -3.51 22.76 -65.62
CA ILE A 15 -2.74 21.78 -66.45
C ILE A 15 -1.26 22.08 -66.81
N GLY A 16 -0.36 21.15 -66.42
CA GLY A 16 0.52 20.42 -67.36
C GLY A 16 2.04 20.61 -67.34
N ILE A 17 2.77 19.55 -67.79
CA ILE A 17 4.18 19.52 -68.28
C ILE A 17 5.25 19.61 -67.15
N ILE A 18 5.94 18.50 -66.79
CA ILE A 18 7.22 17.96 -67.33
C ILE A 18 8.42 18.90 -67.08
N GLU A 19 9.67 18.51 -66.77
CA GLU A 19 10.39 17.33 -66.22
C GLU A 19 11.90 17.70 -66.25
N GLU A 20 12.82 16.96 -65.60
CA GLU A 20 14.31 17.07 -65.69
C GLU A 20 14.98 18.42 -65.23
N GLU A 21 15.92 18.41 -64.26
CA GLU A 21 17.40 18.30 -64.39
C GLU A 21 18.13 19.54 -64.98
N LYS A 22 19.43 19.86 -64.74
CA LYS A 22 20.57 19.26 -64.00
C LYS A 22 21.61 20.36 -63.64
N LEU A 23 22.84 19.94 -63.28
CA LEU A 23 24.17 20.62 -63.21
C LEU A 23 24.74 20.64 -61.76
N GLN A 24 26.00 20.26 -61.45
CA GLN A 24 27.15 19.70 -62.22
C GLN A 24 27.95 18.73 -61.31
N LYS A 25 28.49 17.57 -61.78
CA LYS A 25 29.80 17.32 -62.47
C LYS A 25 31.04 17.65 -61.62
N GLN A 26 32.23 17.05 -61.78
CA GLN A 26 32.77 15.90 -62.56
C GLN A 26 34.09 15.46 -61.83
N GLU A 27 34.73 14.29 -62.00
CA GLU A 27 34.54 13.04 -62.80
C GLU A 27 35.06 11.86 -61.88
N SER A 28 35.65 10.70 -62.22
CA SER A 28 36.05 10.02 -63.46
C SER A 28 36.14 8.48 -63.32
N LYS A 29 35.73 7.77 -64.39
CA LYS A 29 36.35 6.54 -64.98
C LYS A 29 36.50 5.24 -64.13
N SER A 30 36.32 4.04 -64.69
CA SER A 30 35.93 3.65 -66.06
C SER A 30 35.53 2.18 -66.22
N SER A 31 34.55 1.93 -67.12
CA SER A 31 34.49 0.79 -68.07
C SER A 31 34.35 -0.66 -67.53
N ASN A 32 33.71 -1.62 -68.21
CA ASN A 32 32.95 -1.61 -69.48
C ASN A 32 32.13 -2.90 -69.65
N LYS A 33 30.98 -2.83 -70.33
CA LYS A 33 30.40 -3.85 -71.26
C LYS A 33 30.03 -5.28 -70.74
N ILE A 34 29.10 -6.03 -71.36
CA ILE A 34 27.88 -5.74 -72.15
C ILE A 34 27.05 -7.06 -72.35
N THR A 35 25.71 -6.99 -72.43
CA THR A 35 24.78 -8.04 -72.97
C THR A 35 24.70 -9.45 -72.31
N ARG A 36 23.65 -10.31 -72.46
CA ARG A 36 22.19 -10.23 -72.83
C ARG A 36 21.59 -11.66 -72.82
N THR A 37 20.25 -11.81 -72.85
CA THR A 37 19.43 -13.01 -73.27
C THR A 37 19.53 -14.27 -72.37
N GLN A 38 18.55 -14.66 -71.52
CA GLN A 38 17.14 -15.10 -71.76
C GLN A 38 16.99 -16.57 -72.27
N VAL A 39 15.96 -17.29 -71.78
CA VAL A 39 15.28 -18.53 -72.29
C VAL A 39 15.46 -19.87 -71.51
N GLU A 40 14.43 -20.16 -70.69
CA GLU A 40 13.69 -21.44 -70.47
C GLU A 40 14.22 -22.74 -69.79
N SER A 41 13.23 -23.49 -69.26
CA SER A 41 13.21 -24.84 -68.62
C SER A 41 13.76 -24.96 -67.18
N GLY A 42 13.13 -25.70 -66.25
CA GLY A 42 11.77 -26.31 -66.28
C GLY A 42 11.50 -27.29 -65.12
N GLU A 43 10.30 -27.18 -64.49
CA GLU A 43 9.69 -28.14 -63.52
C GLU A 43 10.46 -28.46 -62.20
N GLY A 44 9.80 -29.11 -61.23
CA GLY A 44 10.46 -29.82 -60.12
C GLY A 44 10.24 -29.29 -58.68
N GLU A 45 9.47 -30.03 -57.89
CA GLU A 45 8.94 -29.75 -56.55
C GLU A 45 9.92 -29.57 -55.35
N ARG A 46 9.50 -28.71 -54.39
CA ARG A 46 9.54 -28.81 -52.90
C ARG A 46 10.82 -29.13 -52.08
N GLU A 47 10.97 -28.31 -51.03
CA GLU A 47 11.40 -28.62 -49.64
C GLU A 47 12.69 -29.44 -49.37
N MET A 48 13.77 -28.76 -48.95
CA MET A 48 14.06 -28.60 -47.50
C MET A 48 15.22 -27.61 -47.23
N THR A 49 15.44 -27.28 -45.94
CA THR A 49 16.50 -26.38 -45.46
C THR A 49 17.87 -27.06 -45.33
N PRO A 50 18.95 -26.26 -45.31
CA PRO A 50 20.06 -26.54 -44.41
C PRO A 50 20.47 -25.32 -43.55
N THR A 51 21.43 -25.54 -42.64
CA THR A 51 21.64 -24.71 -41.43
C THR A 51 22.98 -23.97 -41.35
N ALA A 52 22.97 -22.91 -40.54
CA ALA A 52 24.05 -22.42 -39.65
C ALA A 52 25.32 -21.75 -40.22
N SER A 53 25.61 -20.55 -39.67
CA SER A 53 26.97 -20.17 -39.29
C SER A 53 27.00 -19.16 -38.12
N ASN A 54 27.58 -19.59 -36.99
CA ASN A 54 28.27 -18.81 -35.95
C ASN A 54 27.56 -17.60 -35.29
N SER A 55 27.12 -17.80 -34.05
CA SER A 55 26.82 -16.73 -33.08
C SER A 55 28.06 -16.34 -32.25
N MET A 56 28.38 -15.04 -32.15
CA MET A 56 29.28 -14.54 -31.10
C MET A 56 28.48 -14.27 -29.81
N HIS A 57 29.07 -14.56 -28.65
CA HIS A 57 28.41 -14.41 -27.36
C HIS A 57 28.04 -12.95 -27.04
N ARG A 58 26.80 -12.73 -26.59
CA ARG A 58 26.41 -11.57 -25.77
C ARG A 58 26.12 -12.05 -24.35
N SER A 59 26.75 -11.42 -23.37
CA SER A 59 26.53 -11.65 -21.93
C SER A 59 25.70 -10.51 -21.33
N GLY A 60 24.90 -10.83 -20.31
CA GLY A 60 24.22 -9.84 -19.48
C GLY A 60 22.79 -9.48 -19.93
N SER A 61 21.81 -10.30 -19.50
CA SER A 61 20.45 -9.81 -19.35
C SER A 61 20.42 -8.70 -18.29
N ARG A 62 19.91 -7.52 -18.67
CA ARG A 62 19.65 -6.42 -17.72
C ARG A 62 18.51 -6.81 -16.76
N PRO A 63 18.45 -6.18 -15.57
CA PRO A 63 17.40 -6.42 -14.60
C PRO A 63 16.03 -5.96 -15.14
N GLN A 64 14.96 -6.66 -14.77
CA GLN A 64 13.58 -6.27 -15.12
C GLN A 64 12.87 -5.67 -13.89
N LEU A 65 12.02 -4.67 -14.08
CA LEU A 65 11.23 -4.00 -13.05
C LEU A 65 9.90 -4.76 -12.86
N ASP A 66 9.71 -5.40 -11.71
CA ASP A 66 8.43 -6.01 -11.37
C ASP A 66 7.55 -5.01 -10.62
N VAL A 67 6.52 -4.51 -11.32
CA VAL A 67 5.53 -3.57 -10.82
C VAL A 67 4.22 -4.23 -10.39
N SER A 68 4.16 -5.57 -10.36
CA SER A 68 2.99 -6.27 -9.85
C SER A 68 2.85 -6.06 -8.34
N LYS A 69 1.61 -5.83 -7.89
CA LYS A 69 1.28 -5.44 -6.49
C LYS A 69 1.94 -4.13 -6.05
N ALA A 70 2.16 -3.18 -6.96
CA ALA A 70 2.65 -1.84 -6.61
C ALA A 70 1.60 -1.03 -5.83
N GLU A 71 1.96 -0.50 -4.67
CA GLU A 71 1.04 0.18 -3.74
C GLU A 71 1.62 1.49 -3.19
N ILE A 72 0.75 2.42 -2.79
CA ILE A 72 1.15 3.69 -2.18
C ILE A 72 1.29 3.49 -0.67
N GLN A 73 2.51 3.60 -0.14
CA GLN A 73 2.76 3.66 1.30
C GLN A 73 2.38 5.06 1.83
N VAL A 74 1.18 5.19 2.39
CA VAL A 74 0.65 6.47 2.89
C VAL A 74 1.28 6.84 4.23
N ASN A 75 2.21 7.78 4.21
CA ASN A 75 2.69 8.49 5.38
C ASN A 75 2.05 9.90 5.40
N GLU A 76 1.38 10.28 6.50
CA GLU A 76 0.66 11.56 6.59
C GLU A 76 1.57 12.80 6.51
N GLU A 77 2.89 12.65 6.75
CA GLU A 77 3.86 13.74 6.62
C GLU A 77 4.59 13.75 5.25
N GLU A 78 4.47 12.71 4.41
CA GLU A 78 5.04 12.70 3.06
C GLU A 78 4.10 13.36 2.03
N LYS A 79 4.43 14.58 1.62
CA LYS A 79 3.69 15.30 0.55
C LYS A 79 3.66 14.57 -0.80
N TYR A 80 4.55 13.59 -1.01
CA TYR A 80 4.52 12.66 -2.14
C TYR A 80 4.85 11.27 -1.58
N PRO A 81 3.86 10.40 -1.37
CA PRO A 81 4.05 9.15 -0.66
C PRO A 81 4.92 8.17 -1.46
N THR A 82 5.68 7.35 -0.74
CA THR A 82 6.53 6.30 -1.32
C THR A 82 5.69 5.22 -2.02
N ILE A 83 6.12 4.71 -3.19
CA ILE A 83 5.49 3.55 -3.84
C ILE A 83 6.27 2.27 -3.50
N LEU A 84 5.60 1.27 -2.96
CA LEU A 84 6.15 -0.07 -2.72
C LEU A 84 6.13 -0.89 -4.02
N LEU A 85 7.22 -1.60 -4.31
CA LEU A 85 7.34 -2.61 -5.37
C LEU A 85 7.75 -3.94 -4.72
N PRO A 86 6.79 -4.76 -4.25
CA PRO A 86 7.09 -5.89 -3.37
C PRO A 86 7.72 -7.10 -4.08
N ASN A 87 7.52 -7.23 -5.40
CA ASN A 87 7.94 -8.41 -6.17
C ASN A 87 9.28 -8.24 -6.92
N GLN A 88 9.99 -7.12 -6.69
CA GLN A 88 11.26 -6.83 -7.38
C GLN A 88 12.32 -7.91 -7.09
N SER A 89 12.89 -8.51 -8.15
CA SER A 89 13.79 -9.67 -8.03
C SER A 89 15.28 -9.37 -8.29
N ASP A 90 15.59 -8.32 -9.06
CA ASP A 90 16.97 -7.97 -9.46
C ASP A 90 17.56 -6.74 -8.70
N ASP A 91 18.84 -6.42 -8.97
CA ASP A 91 19.59 -5.30 -8.40
C ASP A 91 19.36 -3.95 -9.11
N LEU A 92 18.30 -3.25 -8.70
CA LEU A 92 17.99 -1.89 -9.16
C LEU A 92 18.71 -0.82 -8.33
N SER A 93 20.03 -0.69 -8.50
CA SER A 93 20.80 0.46 -8.01
C SER A 93 20.62 1.67 -8.94
N HIS A 94 19.38 2.12 -9.09
CA HIS A 94 18.96 3.07 -10.12
C HIS A 94 18.19 4.26 -9.54
N LEU A 95 18.56 5.44 -10.01
CA LEU A 95 17.82 6.69 -9.82
C LEU A 95 17.53 7.31 -11.19
N ALA A 96 16.50 8.14 -11.28
CA ALA A 96 16.22 8.95 -12.45
C ALA A 96 15.82 10.38 -12.07
N LEU A 97 16.05 11.30 -13.00
CA LEU A 97 15.90 12.74 -12.78
C LEU A 97 14.97 13.39 -13.81
N ASP A 98 14.15 14.33 -13.37
CA ASP A 98 13.58 15.39 -14.21
C ASP A 98 14.21 16.70 -13.73
N ILE A 99 15.13 17.25 -14.52
CA ILE A 99 15.86 18.48 -14.21
C ILE A 99 15.14 19.65 -14.88
N GLY A 100 13.91 19.93 -14.46
CA GLY A 100 13.10 21.03 -14.95
C GLY A 100 13.71 22.42 -14.67
N GLY A 101 13.23 23.45 -15.37
CA GLY A 101 13.78 24.81 -15.30
C GLY A 101 13.67 25.53 -13.94
N SER A 102 12.87 25.01 -13.00
CA SER A 102 12.70 25.57 -11.64
C SER A 102 12.89 24.53 -10.53
N LEU A 103 12.51 23.27 -10.77
CA LEU A 103 12.63 22.17 -9.83
C LEU A 103 13.27 20.95 -10.50
N ILE A 104 14.19 20.33 -9.77
CA ILE A 104 14.70 18.98 -9.99
C ILE A 104 13.79 18.02 -9.22
N LYS A 105 13.39 16.92 -9.87
CA LYS A 105 12.69 15.80 -9.27
C LYS A 105 13.57 14.58 -9.42
N LEU A 106 13.62 13.76 -8.39
CA LEU A 106 14.47 12.58 -8.28
C LEU A 106 13.58 11.43 -7.82
N VAL A 107 13.56 10.35 -8.61
CA VAL A 107 12.98 9.06 -8.23
C VAL A 107 14.14 8.10 -8.02
N TYR A 108 14.16 7.39 -6.88
CA TYR A 108 15.17 6.36 -6.63
C TYR A 108 14.56 5.14 -5.93
N PHE A 109 15.11 3.97 -6.20
CA PHE A 109 14.71 2.72 -5.58
C PHE A 109 15.59 2.40 -4.36
N SER A 110 14.99 1.89 -3.28
CA SER A 110 15.70 1.28 -2.15
C SER A 110 15.13 -0.09 -1.83
N ARG A 111 15.98 -1.12 -1.72
CA ARG A 111 15.56 -2.44 -1.22
C ARG A 111 15.14 -2.39 0.26
N HIS A 112 14.44 -3.43 0.71
CA HIS A 112 14.39 -3.78 2.13
C HIS A 112 15.81 -4.18 2.62
N GLU A 113 16.13 -3.86 3.88
CA GLU A 113 17.41 -4.26 4.48
C GLU A 113 17.46 -5.78 4.68
N ASN A 114 18.61 -6.39 4.39
CA ASN A 114 18.77 -7.84 4.44
C ASN A 114 18.70 -8.37 5.88
N GLN A 115 17.69 -9.19 6.18
CA GLN A 115 17.88 -10.26 7.16
C GLN A 115 19.00 -11.19 6.66
N SER A 116 19.77 -11.78 7.58
CA SER A 116 21.04 -12.44 7.26
C SER A 116 20.88 -13.61 6.26
N VAL A 117 21.66 -13.55 5.16
CA VAL A 117 21.56 -14.43 3.98
C VAL A 117 21.93 -15.91 4.25
N ASP A 118 22.36 -16.24 5.48
CA ASP A 118 22.89 -17.55 5.87
C ASP A 118 21.87 -18.44 6.61
N ASP A 119 20.57 -18.10 6.62
CA ASP A 119 19.54 -19.04 7.09
C ASP A 119 19.35 -20.21 6.10
N LYS A 120 20.02 -21.31 6.43
CA LYS A 120 19.99 -22.58 5.69
C LYS A 120 18.61 -23.25 5.73
N ARG A 121 17.73 -22.89 6.68
CA ARG A 121 16.40 -23.50 6.85
C ARG A 121 15.50 -23.22 5.63
N LYS A 122 15.33 -21.94 5.24
CA LYS A 122 14.51 -21.52 4.08
C LYS A 122 14.93 -22.18 2.75
N ARG A 123 16.21 -22.56 2.58
CA ARG A 123 16.65 -23.32 1.38
C ARG A 123 16.04 -24.72 1.30
N SER A 124 15.90 -25.41 2.43
CA SER A 124 15.39 -26.79 2.48
C SER A 124 13.87 -26.89 2.23
N VAL A 125 13.11 -25.90 2.69
CA VAL A 125 11.66 -25.78 2.42
C VAL A 125 11.43 -25.53 0.93
N ASN A 126 12.17 -24.58 0.34
CA ASN A 126 12.06 -24.24 -1.07
C ASN A 126 12.38 -25.42 -2.01
N GLU A 127 13.44 -26.20 -1.74
CA GLU A 127 13.75 -27.36 -2.60
C GLU A 127 12.70 -28.49 -2.50
N ARG A 128 11.91 -28.55 -1.42
CA ARG A 128 10.80 -29.51 -1.25
C ARG A 128 9.47 -29.04 -1.84
N LEU A 129 9.19 -27.73 -1.83
CA LEU A 129 7.99 -27.12 -2.44
C LEU A 129 8.03 -27.06 -3.99
N GLY A 130 8.94 -27.80 -4.63
CA GLY A 130 8.95 -27.98 -6.08
C GLY A 130 9.65 -26.87 -6.87
N PHE A 131 10.43 -25.98 -6.24
CA PHE A 131 11.27 -25.00 -6.93
C PHE A 131 12.48 -25.66 -7.64
N SER A 132 12.19 -26.44 -8.69
CA SER A 132 13.22 -27.10 -9.51
C SER A 132 14.13 -26.07 -10.19
N LYS A 133 15.44 -26.34 -10.20
CA LYS A 133 16.49 -25.45 -10.74
C LYS A 133 16.55 -25.45 -12.28
N GLY A 134 15.41 -25.20 -12.93
CA GLY A 134 15.24 -25.13 -14.38
C GLY A 134 15.65 -23.79 -14.99
N ASN A 135 16.94 -23.42 -14.90
CA ASN A 135 17.60 -22.30 -15.58
C ASN A 135 17.02 -20.87 -15.44
N ARG A 136 15.95 -20.65 -14.66
CA ARG A 136 15.56 -19.31 -14.19
C ARG A 136 16.39 -18.95 -12.96
N ARG A 137 16.85 -17.69 -12.87
CA ARG A 137 17.68 -17.22 -11.74
C ARG A 137 16.85 -17.23 -10.45
N SER A 138 17.31 -18.00 -9.47
CA SER A 138 16.73 -18.00 -8.13
C SER A 138 17.37 -16.89 -7.31
N TYR A 139 16.74 -15.72 -7.30
CA TYR A 139 16.95 -14.70 -6.28
C TYR A 139 15.85 -14.83 -5.20
N PRO A 140 16.14 -14.59 -3.91
CA PRO A 140 15.09 -14.32 -2.94
C PRO A 140 14.38 -13.02 -3.37
N ILE A 141 13.06 -13.03 -3.47
CA ILE A 141 12.29 -11.88 -3.98
C ILE A 141 12.27 -10.80 -2.89
N LEU A 142 13.24 -9.89 -2.97
CA LEU A 142 13.47 -8.80 -2.03
C LEU A 142 12.95 -7.50 -2.64
N GLY A 143 11.67 -7.24 -2.41
CA GLY A 143 11.00 -6.01 -2.78
C GLY A 143 11.68 -4.74 -2.25
N GLY A 144 11.23 -3.60 -2.76
CA GLY A 144 11.76 -2.30 -2.39
C GLY A 144 10.78 -1.16 -2.62
N ARG A 145 11.27 0.06 -2.50
CA ARG A 145 10.46 1.28 -2.42
C ARG A 145 11.00 2.35 -3.37
N LEU A 146 10.10 2.98 -4.13
CA LEU A 146 10.34 4.15 -4.96
C LEU A 146 10.07 5.42 -4.14
N HIS A 147 11.12 6.20 -3.93
CA HIS A 147 11.10 7.46 -3.18
C HIS A 147 10.99 8.66 -4.12
N PHE A 148 10.26 9.70 -3.70
CA PHE A 148 9.99 10.90 -4.50
C PHE A 148 10.58 12.16 -3.88
N VAL A 149 11.78 12.58 -4.33
CA VAL A 149 12.54 13.70 -3.76
C VAL A 149 12.60 14.90 -4.70
N LYS A 150 12.46 16.13 -4.19
CA LYS A 150 12.50 17.38 -4.97
C LYS A 150 13.60 18.33 -4.48
N PHE A 151 14.19 19.10 -5.39
CA PHE A 151 15.13 20.18 -5.10
C PHE A 151 14.85 21.39 -5.99
N GLU A 152 15.23 22.60 -5.60
CA GLU A 152 15.26 23.73 -6.54
C GLU A 152 16.42 23.58 -7.52
N THR A 153 16.19 23.84 -8.82
CA THR A 153 17.26 23.79 -9.84
C THR A 153 18.35 24.84 -9.62
N ARG A 154 18.09 25.85 -8.79
CA ARG A 154 19.08 26.83 -8.30
C ARG A 154 19.98 26.27 -7.18
N LYS A 155 19.48 25.29 -6.43
CA LYS A 155 20.14 24.58 -5.33
C LYS A 155 20.69 23.22 -5.78
N ILE A 156 21.11 23.09 -7.04
CA ILE A 156 21.54 21.81 -7.64
C ILE A 156 22.63 21.07 -6.84
N ASN A 157 23.49 21.80 -6.12
CA ASN A 157 24.46 21.19 -5.20
C ASN A 157 23.79 20.34 -4.12
N GLU A 158 22.67 20.77 -3.53
CA GLU A 158 21.94 19.99 -2.50
C GLU A 158 21.41 18.65 -3.06
N CYS A 159 21.09 18.60 -4.36
CA CYS A 159 20.71 17.36 -5.06
C CYS A 159 21.93 16.45 -5.27
N LEU A 160 23.07 17.01 -5.70
CA LEU A 160 24.32 16.26 -5.87
C LEU A 160 24.83 15.71 -4.53
N ASP A 161 24.78 16.52 -3.48
CA ASP A 161 25.23 16.16 -2.12
C ASP A 161 24.29 15.09 -1.49
N PHE A 162 22.99 15.11 -1.82
CA PHE A 162 22.06 14.02 -1.49
C PHE A 162 22.39 12.71 -2.21
N ILE A 163 22.60 12.75 -3.54
CA ILE A 163 23.01 11.58 -4.34
C ILE A 163 24.36 11.02 -3.86
N HIS A 164 25.27 11.90 -3.42
CA HIS A 164 26.56 11.50 -2.85
C HIS A 164 26.39 10.83 -1.48
N SER A 165 25.73 11.49 -0.53
CA SER A 165 25.57 11.00 0.85
C SER A 165 24.73 9.73 0.97
N LYS A 166 23.75 9.52 0.08
CA LYS A 166 22.98 8.27 -0.05
C LYS A 166 23.67 7.21 -0.94
N GLN A 167 24.87 7.50 -1.46
CA GLN A 167 25.64 6.63 -2.37
C GLN A 167 24.89 6.17 -3.63
N LEU A 168 23.82 6.85 -4.04
CA LEU A 168 22.96 6.45 -5.17
C LEU A 168 23.66 6.51 -6.55
N HIS A 169 24.85 7.10 -6.60
CA HIS A 169 25.72 7.14 -7.78
C HIS A 169 26.63 5.90 -7.89
N CYS A 170 26.79 5.13 -6.80
CA CYS A 170 27.51 3.87 -6.78
C CYS A 170 26.54 2.72 -7.11
N GLY A 171 26.75 2.08 -8.27
CA GLY A 171 26.06 0.83 -8.59
C GLY A 171 26.34 -0.24 -7.52
N GLY A 172 25.32 -1.01 -7.13
CA GLY A 172 25.24 -1.78 -5.88
C GLY A 172 26.14 -3.02 -5.73
N LEU A 173 27.39 -2.98 -6.20
CA LEU A 173 28.41 -3.96 -5.83
C LEU A 173 29.13 -3.49 -4.56
N GLU A 174 29.33 -4.40 -3.61
CA GLU A 174 30.34 -4.19 -2.56
C GLU A 174 31.73 -3.98 -3.18
N PRO A 175 32.64 -3.23 -2.51
CA PRO A 175 34.01 -3.03 -2.95
C PRO A 175 34.84 -4.32 -2.79
N CYS A 176 34.59 -5.30 -3.66
CA CYS A 176 35.35 -6.54 -3.72
C CYS A 176 36.81 -6.20 -4.09
N TYR A 177 37.76 -6.65 -3.28
CA TYR A 177 39.19 -6.36 -3.45
C TYR A 177 39.76 -6.97 -4.74
N SER A 178 39.63 -6.24 -5.84
CA SER A 178 40.18 -6.57 -7.16
C SER A 178 41.11 -5.45 -7.63
N ASP A 179 42.40 -5.73 -7.62
CA ASP A 179 43.46 -4.78 -7.99
C ASP A 179 43.49 -4.58 -9.52
N GLY A 180 42.75 -3.59 -10.01
CA GLY A 180 42.59 -3.33 -11.44
C GLY A 180 41.75 -2.11 -11.76
N VAL A 181 42.37 -1.07 -12.33
CA VAL A 181 41.70 0.17 -12.73
C VAL A 181 40.81 -0.06 -13.95
N THR A 182 39.49 -0.09 -13.75
CA THR A 182 38.49 0.05 -14.84
C THR A 182 37.46 1.13 -14.47
N ASP A 183 37.46 2.21 -15.25
CA ASP A 183 36.70 3.44 -15.00
C ASP A 183 35.22 3.30 -15.37
N GLN A 184 34.42 2.64 -14.53
CA GLN A 184 32.99 2.45 -14.73
C GLN A 184 32.18 3.67 -14.27
N ASN A 185 32.22 4.74 -15.06
CA ASN A 185 31.38 5.92 -14.88
C ASN A 185 29.90 5.51 -14.86
N GLY A 186 29.17 5.87 -13.79
CA GLY A 186 27.76 5.55 -13.64
C GLY A 186 26.89 6.23 -14.72
N ILE A 187 25.74 5.65 -15.05
CA ILE A 187 24.78 6.22 -16.00
C ILE A 187 23.46 6.47 -15.26
N ILE A 188 22.99 7.72 -15.28
CA ILE A 188 21.72 8.14 -14.69
C ILE A 188 20.78 8.58 -15.81
N LYS A 189 19.57 8.02 -15.88
CA LYS A 189 18.49 8.51 -16.73
C LYS A 189 18.04 9.89 -16.28
N ALA A 190 18.09 10.87 -17.17
CA ALA A 190 17.65 12.23 -16.89
C ALA A 190 16.82 12.81 -18.04
N THR A 191 15.75 13.51 -17.69
CA THR A 191 14.89 14.25 -18.62
C THR A 191 14.74 15.71 -18.20
N GLY A 192 14.02 16.47 -19.02
CA GLY A 192 13.87 17.92 -18.90
C GLY A 192 15.11 18.70 -19.38
N GLY A 193 14.93 19.95 -19.76
CA GLY A 193 16.01 20.78 -20.35
C GLY A 193 17.28 20.92 -19.49
N GLY A 194 17.21 20.71 -18.17
CA GLY A 194 18.37 20.70 -17.29
C GLY A 194 19.28 19.47 -17.45
N ALA A 195 18.77 18.34 -17.95
CA ALA A 195 19.57 17.15 -18.27
C ALA A 195 20.62 17.44 -19.36
N TYR A 196 20.37 18.45 -20.20
CA TYR A 196 21.35 18.99 -21.14
C TYR A 196 22.29 19.99 -20.47
N LYS A 197 21.74 20.95 -19.73
CA LYS A 197 22.48 22.08 -19.14
C LYS A 197 23.48 21.70 -18.04
N TYR A 198 23.19 20.64 -17.27
CA TYR A 198 23.96 20.28 -16.07
C TYR A 198 24.71 18.95 -16.20
N ALA A 199 24.75 18.34 -17.40
CA ALA A 199 25.40 17.05 -17.63
C ALA A 199 26.87 17.01 -17.19
N ASP A 200 27.64 18.05 -17.53
CA ASP A 200 29.06 18.13 -17.18
C ASP A 200 29.27 18.28 -15.66
N LEU A 201 28.40 19.02 -14.97
CA LEU A 201 28.46 19.17 -13.51
C LEU A 201 28.20 17.84 -12.78
N PHE A 202 27.28 17.01 -13.26
CA PHE A 202 27.07 15.66 -12.73
C PHE A 202 28.32 14.78 -12.92
N LYS A 203 28.96 14.88 -14.09
CA LYS A 203 30.20 14.16 -14.40
C LYS A 203 31.36 14.60 -13.51
N GLU A 204 31.56 15.91 -13.34
CA GLU A 204 32.61 16.50 -12.51
C GLU A 204 32.44 16.21 -11.01
N ARG A 205 31.21 16.21 -10.50
CA ARG A 205 30.92 16.10 -9.05
C ARG A 205 30.65 14.69 -8.54
N LEU A 206 30.23 13.76 -9.41
CA LEU A 206 29.80 12.41 -9.01
C LEU A 206 30.40 11.28 -9.87
N GLY A 207 31.15 11.59 -10.94
CA GLY A 207 31.65 10.57 -11.87
C GLY A 207 30.56 9.87 -12.69
N VAL A 208 29.40 10.52 -12.85
CA VAL A 208 28.24 9.94 -13.56
C VAL A 208 27.89 10.73 -14.82
N SER A 209 27.49 10.00 -15.87
CA SER A 209 26.97 10.56 -17.11
C SER A 209 25.43 10.56 -17.10
N LEU A 210 24.83 11.64 -17.61
CA LEU A 210 23.38 11.73 -17.81
C LEU A 210 23.01 11.18 -19.19
N ASP A 211 22.27 10.08 -19.21
CA ASP A 211 21.60 9.54 -20.41
C ASP A 211 20.23 10.22 -20.56
N LYS A 212 19.93 10.74 -21.75
CA LYS A 212 18.97 11.84 -21.95
C LYS A 212 17.72 11.37 -22.68
N GLU A 213 16.62 11.26 -21.95
CA GLU A 213 15.32 10.84 -22.49
C GLU A 213 14.40 12.05 -22.68
N ASP A 214 13.46 11.97 -23.61
CA ASP A 214 12.56 13.09 -23.96
C ASP A 214 11.57 13.45 -22.84
N GLU A 215 11.27 14.74 -22.70
CA GLU A 215 10.42 15.26 -21.62
C GLU A 215 8.95 14.80 -21.76
N MET A 216 8.46 14.58 -22.98
CA MET A 216 7.09 14.17 -23.26
C MET A 216 6.93 12.65 -23.23
N ASP A 217 7.89 11.90 -23.78
CA ASP A 217 7.93 10.43 -23.66
C ASP A 217 7.92 10.02 -22.17
N CYS A 218 8.82 10.61 -21.37
CA CYS A 218 8.87 10.35 -19.93
C CYS A 218 7.56 10.75 -19.22
N LEU A 219 7.03 11.94 -19.52
CA LEU A 219 5.81 12.45 -18.89
C LEU A 219 4.59 11.54 -19.15
N VAL A 220 4.45 11.01 -20.36
CA VAL A 220 3.35 10.08 -20.71
C VAL A 220 3.61 8.68 -20.16
N ALA A 221 4.85 8.18 -20.20
CA ALA A 221 5.20 6.88 -19.60
C ALA A 221 4.92 6.85 -18.09
N GLY A 222 5.33 7.90 -17.35
CA GLY A 222 5.04 8.03 -15.93
C GLY A 222 3.55 8.15 -15.60
N ALA A 223 2.79 8.88 -16.43
CA ALA A 223 1.32 8.97 -16.28
C ALA A 223 0.63 7.63 -16.55
N ASN A 224 0.98 6.93 -17.63
CA ASN A 224 0.45 5.60 -17.95
C ASN A 224 0.78 4.56 -16.87
N PHE A 225 2.00 4.58 -16.34
CA PHE A 225 2.41 3.69 -15.25
C PHE A 225 1.51 3.88 -14.02
N LEU A 226 1.39 5.11 -13.51
CA LEU A 226 0.59 5.39 -12.32
C LEU A 226 -0.89 5.07 -12.54
N LEU A 227 -1.47 5.50 -13.67
CA LEU A 227 -2.89 5.30 -14.00
C LEU A 227 -3.28 3.84 -14.27
N LYS A 228 -2.31 2.93 -14.45
CA LYS A 228 -2.55 1.48 -14.65
C LYS A 228 -2.17 0.63 -13.44
N ALA A 229 -1.00 0.89 -12.85
CA ALA A 229 -0.44 0.06 -11.79
C ALA A 229 -0.95 0.45 -10.39
N ILE A 230 -1.34 1.71 -10.18
CA ILE A 230 -1.56 2.27 -8.85
C ILE A 230 -3.04 2.61 -8.62
N ARG A 231 -3.66 1.96 -7.62
CA ARG A 231 -5.04 2.27 -7.22
C ARG A 231 -5.14 3.63 -6.53
N HIS A 232 -6.29 4.28 -6.73
CA HIS A 232 -6.60 5.61 -6.19
C HIS A 232 -5.57 6.70 -6.53
N GLU A 233 -4.76 6.53 -7.60
CA GLU A 233 -3.88 7.59 -8.10
C GLU A 233 -4.68 8.83 -8.55
N ALA A 234 -5.73 8.58 -9.34
CA ALA A 234 -6.58 9.63 -9.90
C ALA A 234 -7.69 10.03 -8.93
N PHE A 235 -7.98 11.33 -8.87
CA PHE A 235 -9.09 11.86 -8.07
C PHE A 235 -9.68 13.14 -8.68
N THR A 236 -10.97 13.37 -8.49
CA THR A 236 -11.60 14.69 -8.66
C THR A 236 -11.40 15.53 -7.40
N HIS A 237 -11.43 16.85 -7.53
CA HIS A 237 -11.48 17.74 -6.38
C HIS A 237 -12.33 18.97 -6.68
N MET A 238 -13.42 19.18 -5.94
CA MET A 238 -14.35 20.27 -6.18
C MET A 238 -15.07 20.65 -4.90
N GLU A 239 -15.16 21.96 -4.63
CA GLU A 239 -15.73 22.54 -3.41
C GLU A 239 -15.05 22.01 -2.13
N GLY A 240 -13.76 21.67 -2.23
CA GLY A 240 -12.97 21.06 -1.16
C GLY A 240 -13.21 19.56 -0.96
N GLN A 241 -14.22 18.96 -1.60
CA GLN A 241 -14.44 17.51 -1.60
C GLN A 241 -13.43 16.81 -2.52
N LYS A 242 -13.02 15.59 -2.18
CA LYS A 242 -12.07 14.79 -2.97
C LYS A 242 -12.62 13.38 -3.16
N GLU A 243 -12.86 12.98 -4.40
CA GLU A 243 -13.35 11.63 -4.72
C GLU A 243 -12.30 10.90 -5.56
N PHE A 244 -11.92 9.69 -5.18
CA PHE A 244 -10.98 8.88 -5.96
C PHE A 244 -11.67 8.22 -7.15
N VAL A 245 -11.04 8.32 -8.32
CA VAL A 245 -11.57 7.77 -9.58
C VAL A 245 -10.80 6.50 -9.92
N GLN A 246 -11.39 5.34 -9.65
CA GLN A 246 -10.87 4.08 -10.20
C GLN A 246 -11.23 3.99 -11.69
N ILE A 247 -10.22 3.74 -12.52
CA ILE A 247 -10.37 3.57 -13.98
C ILE A 247 -9.84 2.19 -14.33
N GLU A 248 -10.67 1.39 -15.01
CA GLU A 248 -10.23 0.07 -15.46
C GLU A 248 -9.16 0.21 -16.56
N PRO A 249 -8.00 -0.47 -16.47
CA PRO A 249 -6.88 -0.26 -17.41
C PRO A 249 -7.25 -0.41 -18.90
N ASN A 250 -8.24 -1.25 -19.20
CA ASN A 250 -8.74 -1.50 -20.56
C ASN A 250 -9.59 -0.34 -21.13
N ASP A 251 -10.11 0.56 -20.30
CA ASP A 251 -10.88 1.75 -20.74
C ASP A 251 -10.03 3.04 -20.71
N LEU A 252 -8.83 3.03 -20.13
CA LEU A 252 -8.03 4.24 -19.82
C LEU A 252 -7.82 5.20 -21.00
N PHE A 253 -7.72 4.69 -22.24
CA PHE A 253 -7.45 5.50 -23.43
C PHE A 253 -8.73 5.80 -24.25
N PRO A 254 -8.77 6.94 -24.98
CA PRO A 254 -7.81 8.04 -24.94
C PRO A 254 -8.07 8.98 -23.75
N TYR A 255 -7.10 9.86 -23.47
CA TYR A 255 -7.22 10.93 -22.47
C TYR A 255 -6.40 12.18 -22.83
N LEU A 256 -6.68 13.29 -22.15
CA LEU A 256 -5.89 14.53 -22.21
C LEU A 256 -5.02 14.66 -20.95
N LEU A 257 -3.70 14.75 -21.12
CA LEU A 257 -2.76 15.09 -20.06
C LEU A 257 -2.42 16.58 -20.14
N VAL A 258 -2.67 17.32 -19.05
CA VAL A 258 -2.39 18.75 -18.93
C VAL A 258 -1.30 18.95 -17.88
N ASN A 259 -0.04 18.96 -18.31
CA ASN A 259 1.10 19.15 -17.42
C ASN A 259 1.36 20.66 -17.21
N ILE A 260 1.11 21.14 -15.99
CA ILE A 260 1.31 22.53 -15.56
C ILE A 260 2.66 22.64 -14.84
N GLY A 261 3.70 23.00 -15.60
CA GLY A 261 5.02 23.36 -15.10
C GLY A 261 5.21 24.89 -15.08
N SER A 262 6.38 25.35 -15.54
CA SER A 262 6.64 26.78 -15.73
C SER A 262 5.71 27.39 -16.80
N GLY A 263 5.51 26.68 -17.91
CA GLY A 263 4.38 26.82 -18.83
C GLY A 263 3.52 25.56 -18.80
N VAL A 264 2.61 25.40 -19.76
CA VAL A 264 1.67 24.26 -19.83
C VAL A 264 1.79 23.53 -21.16
N SER A 265 1.86 22.19 -21.10
CA SER A 265 1.76 21.30 -22.26
C SER A 265 0.50 20.46 -22.17
N MET A 266 -0.22 20.35 -23.29
CA MET A 266 -1.45 19.56 -23.40
C MET A 266 -1.22 18.46 -24.42
N ILE A 267 -1.30 17.22 -23.94
CA ILE A 267 -0.91 16.02 -24.67
C ILE A 267 -2.10 15.07 -24.74
N LYS A 268 -2.54 14.76 -25.95
CA LYS A 268 -3.52 13.71 -26.21
C LYS A 268 -2.79 12.36 -26.17
N VAL A 269 -3.25 11.45 -25.33
CA VAL A 269 -2.70 10.09 -25.21
C VAL A 269 -3.74 9.09 -25.71
N ASP A 270 -3.40 8.34 -26.75
CA ASP A 270 -4.25 7.31 -27.38
C ASP A 270 -3.83 5.88 -27.00
N GLY A 271 -2.67 5.72 -26.36
CA GLY A 271 -2.13 4.45 -25.89
C GLY A 271 -0.66 4.59 -25.46
N ASP A 272 -0.07 3.48 -25.03
CA ASP A 272 1.36 3.42 -24.71
C ASP A 272 2.22 3.70 -25.95
N GLY A 273 3.18 4.61 -25.81
CA GLY A 273 3.99 5.12 -26.93
C GLY A 273 3.19 5.86 -28.03
N LYS A 274 1.90 6.18 -27.79
CA LYS A 274 0.99 6.79 -28.77
C LYS A 274 0.36 8.05 -28.21
N PHE A 275 1.04 9.18 -28.41
CA PHE A 275 0.57 10.48 -27.96
C PHE A 275 0.94 11.60 -28.92
N GLU A 276 0.27 12.75 -28.78
CA GLU A 276 0.50 13.97 -29.56
C GLU A 276 0.40 15.19 -28.64
N ARG A 277 1.39 16.09 -28.65
CA ARG A 277 1.28 17.39 -27.96
C ARG A 277 0.42 18.37 -28.76
N ILE A 278 -0.89 18.16 -28.70
CA ILE A 278 -1.92 18.90 -29.42
C ILE A 278 -1.97 20.41 -29.09
N SER A 279 -1.52 20.83 -27.90
CA SER A 279 -1.60 22.23 -27.48
C SER A 279 -0.68 22.58 -26.30
N GLY A 280 -0.80 23.82 -25.82
CA GLY A 280 -0.14 24.33 -24.62
C GLY A 280 -0.25 25.84 -24.51
N THR A 281 0.11 26.39 -23.35
CA THR A 281 0.12 27.85 -23.11
C THR A 281 1.40 28.26 -22.36
N ASN A 282 1.90 29.46 -22.62
CA ASN A 282 2.97 30.09 -21.85
C ASN A 282 2.46 30.74 -20.55
N VAL A 283 1.15 30.72 -20.30
CA VAL A 283 0.52 31.15 -19.05
C VAL A 283 0.42 29.93 -18.11
N GLY A 284 1.46 29.72 -17.31
CA GLY A 284 1.57 28.60 -16.36
C GLY A 284 2.06 29.02 -14.98
N GLY A 285 2.54 28.06 -14.19
CA GLY A 285 3.01 28.32 -12.82
C GLY A 285 4.23 29.25 -12.74
N GLY A 286 5.03 29.32 -13.80
CA GLY A 286 6.11 30.30 -13.94
C GLY A 286 5.60 31.73 -14.14
N THR A 287 4.44 31.89 -14.77
CA THR A 287 3.77 33.18 -14.99
C THR A 287 3.09 33.66 -13.72
N TYR A 288 2.45 32.75 -12.97
CA TYR A 288 1.93 33.02 -11.63
C TYR A 288 3.04 33.52 -10.71
N TRP A 289 4.14 32.77 -10.65
CA TRP A 289 5.29 33.13 -9.82
C TRP A 289 5.98 34.43 -10.25
N GLY A 290 6.18 34.61 -11.56
CA GLY A 290 6.82 35.80 -12.11
C GLY A 290 6.04 37.09 -11.85
N LEU A 291 4.74 37.10 -12.16
CA LEU A 291 3.88 38.26 -11.92
C LEU A 291 3.63 38.49 -10.43
N GLY A 292 3.38 37.44 -9.65
CA GLY A 292 3.19 37.54 -8.21
C GLY A 292 4.40 38.15 -7.53
N ARG A 293 5.60 37.64 -7.78
CA ARG A 293 6.85 38.20 -7.25
C ARG A 293 7.07 39.68 -7.61
N LEU A 294 6.65 40.11 -8.81
CA LEU A 294 6.76 41.52 -9.22
C LEU A 294 5.75 42.43 -8.51
N LEU A 295 4.52 41.95 -8.30
CA LEU A 295 3.41 42.75 -7.76
C LEU A 295 3.34 42.72 -6.22
N THR A 296 3.57 41.56 -5.59
CA THR A 296 3.50 41.37 -4.12
C THR A 296 4.85 41.47 -3.41
N LYS A 297 5.97 41.46 -4.17
CA LYS A 297 7.36 41.45 -3.66
C LYS A 297 7.74 40.18 -2.85
N CYS A 298 6.94 39.11 -2.95
CA CYS A 298 7.19 37.81 -2.30
C CYS A 298 8.53 37.16 -2.71
N LYS A 299 9.04 36.28 -1.84
CA LYS A 299 10.34 35.59 -1.96
C LYS A 299 10.22 34.12 -2.36
N SER A 300 9.12 33.43 -2.01
CA SER A 300 8.86 32.04 -2.46
C SER A 300 7.49 31.87 -3.17
N PHE A 301 7.38 30.79 -3.94
CA PHE A 301 6.13 30.36 -4.58
C PHE A 301 5.04 30.04 -3.55
N ASP A 302 5.43 29.33 -2.48
CA ASP A 302 4.49 28.84 -1.48
C ASP A 302 3.97 30.02 -0.60
N GLU A 303 4.81 31.02 -0.30
CA GLU A 303 4.43 32.31 0.32
C GLU A 303 3.37 33.06 -0.49
N LEU A 304 3.58 33.17 -1.81
CA LEU A 304 2.62 33.80 -2.72
C LEU A 304 1.26 33.07 -2.67
N LEU A 305 1.26 31.74 -2.59
CA LEU A 305 0.04 30.95 -2.49
C LEU A 305 -0.65 31.08 -1.12
N GLU A 306 0.10 31.15 -0.02
CA GLU A 306 -0.45 31.44 1.32
C GLU A 306 -1.12 32.82 1.43
N LEU A 307 -0.72 33.78 0.59
CA LEU A 307 -1.43 35.06 0.43
C LEU A 307 -2.75 34.87 -0.32
N SER A 308 -2.81 34.04 -1.37
CA SER A 308 -4.02 33.83 -2.17
C SER A 308 -5.21 33.31 -1.34
N GLN A 309 -4.93 32.46 -0.34
CA GLN A 309 -5.94 31.93 0.59
C GLN A 309 -6.61 33.00 1.48
N LYS A 310 -6.06 34.21 1.54
CA LYS A 310 -6.51 35.33 2.39
C LYS A 310 -7.03 36.53 1.57
N GLY A 311 -7.09 36.39 0.25
CA GLY A 311 -7.51 37.45 -0.67
C GLY A 311 -9.02 37.54 -0.83
N ASP A 312 -9.49 38.71 -1.26
CA ASP A 312 -10.76 38.84 -1.97
C ASP A 312 -10.45 39.33 -3.39
N ASN A 313 -11.01 38.68 -4.42
CA ASN A 313 -10.79 39.11 -5.80
C ASN A 313 -11.75 40.23 -6.23
N ARG A 314 -12.79 40.53 -5.44
CA ARG A 314 -13.82 41.54 -5.77
C ARG A 314 -13.27 42.97 -5.86
N SER A 315 -12.13 43.24 -5.24
CA SER A 315 -11.38 44.50 -5.30
C SER A 315 -10.54 44.65 -6.59
N MET A 316 -10.21 43.54 -7.27
CA MET A 316 -9.29 43.51 -8.41
C MET A 316 -10.00 43.19 -9.73
N ASP A 317 -10.83 42.15 -9.71
CA ASP A 317 -11.49 41.59 -10.88
C ASP A 317 -12.81 42.32 -11.17
N MET A 318 -13.04 42.63 -12.45
CA MET A 318 -14.33 43.07 -12.93
C MET A 318 -15.20 41.84 -13.20
N LEU A 319 -16.32 41.74 -12.50
CA LEU A 319 -17.29 40.66 -12.60
C LEU A 319 -18.40 41.06 -13.59
N VAL A 320 -19.19 40.09 -14.05
CA VAL A 320 -20.38 40.33 -14.89
C VAL A 320 -21.36 41.27 -14.18
N GLY A 321 -21.53 41.13 -12.86
CA GLY A 321 -22.38 42.01 -12.06
C GLY A 321 -21.93 43.48 -12.06
N ASP A 322 -20.63 43.76 -12.13
CA ASP A 322 -20.13 45.14 -12.23
C ASP A 322 -20.52 45.81 -13.57
N ILE A 323 -20.72 45.00 -14.63
CA ILE A 323 -21.12 45.45 -15.97
C ILE A 323 -22.65 45.54 -16.10
N TYR A 324 -23.37 44.58 -15.52
CA TYR A 324 -24.83 44.43 -15.63
C TYR A 324 -25.62 44.96 -14.43
N GLY A 325 -25.01 45.77 -13.56
CA GLY A 325 -25.70 46.48 -12.47
C GLY A 325 -26.13 45.59 -11.30
N GLY A 326 -25.34 44.55 -10.98
CA GLY A 326 -25.61 43.55 -9.96
C GLY A 326 -26.45 42.36 -10.42
N LEU A 327 -26.86 42.33 -11.70
CA LEU A 327 -27.69 41.27 -12.28
C LEU A 327 -26.86 40.21 -13.02
N ASP A 328 -27.39 38.98 -13.07
CA ASP A 328 -26.90 37.93 -13.96
C ASP A 328 -27.14 38.31 -15.43
N TYR A 329 -26.24 37.90 -16.32
CA TYR A 329 -26.46 38.00 -17.77
C TYR A 329 -27.16 36.74 -18.29
N SER A 330 -28.39 36.52 -17.80
CA SER A 330 -29.18 35.28 -17.96
C SER A 330 -29.40 34.85 -19.41
N LYS A 331 -29.29 35.77 -20.39
CA LYS A 331 -29.40 35.47 -21.83
C LYS A 331 -28.35 34.47 -22.33
N ILE A 332 -27.20 34.38 -21.67
CA ILE A 332 -26.11 33.43 -21.99
C ILE A 332 -25.59 32.68 -20.76
N GLY A 333 -26.38 32.62 -19.67
CA GLY A 333 -26.07 31.81 -18.48
C GLY A 333 -24.92 32.29 -17.59
N LEU A 334 -24.36 33.50 -17.80
CA LEU A 334 -23.29 34.02 -16.95
C LEU A 334 -23.87 34.70 -15.70
N SER A 335 -23.39 34.32 -14.50
CA SER A 335 -23.83 34.90 -13.24
C SER A 335 -23.10 36.20 -12.89
N ALA A 336 -23.71 37.03 -12.04
CA ALA A 336 -23.16 38.31 -11.57
C ALA A 336 -21.79 38.16 -10.88
N SER A 337 -21.51 37.00 -10.27
CA SER A 337 -20.25 36.65 -9.62
C SER A 337 -19.15 36.13 -10.57
N THR A 338 -19.49 35.84 -11.84
CA THR A 338 -18.52 35.38 -12.85
C THR A 338 -17.54 36.50 -13.19
N ILE A 339 -16.23 36.20 -13.27
CA ILE A 339 -15.20 37.16 -13.70
C ILE A 339 -15.41 37.47 -15.20
N ALA A 340 -15.63 38.74 -15.52
CA ALA A 340 -15.72 39.25 -16.89
C ALA A 340 -14.36 39.77 -17.42
N SER A 341 -13.53 40.35 -16.54
CA SER A 341 -12.13 40.68 -16.82
C SER A 341 -11.30 40.60 -15.55
N SER A 342 -10.32 39.69 -15.52
CA SER A 342 -9.33 39.66 -14.44
C SER A 342 -8.58 41.01 -14.37
N PHE A 343 -8.30 41.48 -13.16
CA PHE A 343 -7.70 42.82 -12.89
C PHE A 343 -8.47 44.02 -13.48
N GLY A 344 -9.70 43.83 -13.98
CA GLY A 344 -10.44 44.87 -14.70
C GLY A 344 -10.77 46.13 -13.87
N LYS A 345 -10.85 46.04 -12.54
CA LYS A 345 -11.13 47.19 -11.68
C LYS A 345 -9.94 48.12 -11.50
N THR A 346 -8.71 47.62 -11.61
CA THR A 346 -7.49 48.43 -11.40
C THR A 346 -7.23 49.47 -12.49
N ILE A 347 -8.06 49.49 -13.54
CA ILE A 347 -8.07 50.50 -14.61
C ILE A 347 -8.90 51.73 -14.20
N SER A 348 -9.94 51.53 -13.39
CA SER A 348 -10.92 52.56 -13.02
C SER A 348 -10.63 53.22 -11.68
N GLU A 349 -9.96 52.50 -10.77
CA GLU A 349 -9.54 53.03 -9.47
C GLU A 349 -8.21 53.77 -9.57
N LYS A 350 -8.15 55.02 -9.09
CA LYS A 350 -6.92 55.81 -9.00
C LYS A 350 -6.07 55.41 -7.78
N LYS A 351 -5.71 54.14 -7.69
CA LYS A 351 -4.86 53.58 -6.63
C LYS A 351 -3.47 53.25 -7.16
N GLU A 352 -2.45 53.54 -6.37
CA GLU A 352 -1.09 53.07 -6.61
C GLU A 352 -0.93 51.59 -6.21
N LEU A 353 0.12 50.91 -6.70
CA LEU A 353 0.33 49.47 -6.46
C LEU A 353 0.39 49.13 -4.95
N GLU A 354 1.03 50.00 -4.17
CA GLU A 354 1.14 49.92 -2.70
C GLU A 354 -0.19 49.99 -1.94
N GLU A 355 -1.29 50.45 -2.57
CA GLU A 355 -2.62 50.54 -1.94
C GLU A 355 -3.47 49.29 -2.16
N TYR A 356 -3.04 48.36 -3.02
CA TYR A 356 -3.69 47.07 -3.24
C TYR A 356 -3.12 46.01 -2.29
N ARG A 357 -4.00 45.13 -1.78
CA ARG A 357 -3.62 44.04 -0.90
C ARG A 357 -2.82 42.96 -1.65
N PRO A 358 -1.64 42.54 -1.16
CA PRO A 358 -0.89 41.41 -1.72
C PRO A 358 -1.70 40.10 -1.79
N GLU A 359 -2.63 39.89 -0.87
CA GLU A 359 -3.54 38.74 -0.87
C GLU A 359 -4.52 38.78 -2.07
N ASP A 360 -5.17 39.92 -2.28
CA ASP A 360 -6.15 40.13 -3.35
C ASP A 360 -5.48 40.02 -4.74
N ILE A 361 -4.28 40.59 -4.88
CA ILE A 361 -3.42 40.44 -6.08
C ILE A 361 -3.11 38.96 -6.33
N SER A 362 -2.64 38.24 -5.31
CA SER A 362 -2.24 36.83 -5.48
C SER A 362 -3.43 35.94 -5.85
N LEU A 363 -4.57 36.14 -5.21
CA LEU A 363 -5.79 35.39 -5.51
C LEU A 363 -6.28 35.63 -6.94
N SER A 364 -6.25 36.89 -7.39
CA SER A 364 -6.71 37.27 -8.72
C SER A 364 -5.77 36.74 -9.81
N LEU A 365 -4.44 36.74 -9.57
CA LEU A 365 -3.46 36.05 -10.43
C LEU A 365 -3.72 34.54 -10.50
N LEU A 366 -3.95 33.89 -9.35
CA LEU A 366 -4.17 32.44 -9.27
C LEU A 366 -5.43 32.02 -10.03
N ARG A 367 -6.52 32.77 -9.87
CA ARG A 367 -7.79 32.56 -10.59
C ARG A 367 -7.64 32.78 -12.09
N MET A 368 -7.07 33.91 -12.51
CA MET A 368 -6.84 34.23 -13.92
C MET A 368 -6.10 33.10 -14.65
N ILE A 369 -5.02 32.58 -14.04
CA ILE A 369 -4.18 31.54 -14.64
C ILE A 369 -4.88 30.18 -14.61
N SER A 370 -5.47 29.79 -13.48
CA SER A 370 -6.15 28.50 -13.34
C SER A 370 -7.38 28.39 -14.24
N TYR A 371 -8.19 29.45 -14.35
CA TYR A 371 -9.34 29.51 -15.26
C TYR A 371 -8.91 29.47 -16.74
N ASN A 372 -7.82 30.17 -17.11
CA ASN A 372 -7.29 30.11 -18.47
C ASN A 372 -6.82 28.69 -18.83
N ILE A 373 -6.13 28.01 -17.92
CA ILE A 373 -5.66 26.63 -18.13
C ILE A 373 -6.85 25.67 -18.23
N GLY A 374 -7.82 25.75 -17.32
CA GLY A 374 -9.03 24.90 -17.35
C GLY A 374 -9.86 25.09 -18.61
N GLN A 375 -10.05 26.34 -19.07
CA GLN A 375 -10.76 26.66 -20.30
C GLN A 375 -10.03 26.09 -21.54
N ILE A 376 -8.72 26.33 -21.67
CA ILE A 376 -7.94 25.83 -22.82
C ILE A 376 -7.87 24.29 -22.80
N ALA A 377 -7.79 23.66 -21.63
CA ALA A 377 -7.84 22.22 -21.48
C ALA A 377 -9.18 21.64 -21.95
N TYR A 378 -10.31 22.19 -21.49
CA TYR A 378 -11.63 21.77 -21.93
C TYR A 378 -11.85 21.98 -23.44
N LEU A 379 -11.46 23.13 -24.00
CA LEU A 379 -11.57 23.39 -25.44
C LEU A 379 -10.76 22.38 -26.29
N ASN A 380 -9.61 21.92 -25.79
CA ASN A 380 -8.84 20.85 -26.44
C ASN A 380 -9.52 19.47 -26.26
N ALA A 381 -10.01 19.14 -25.07
CA ALA A 381 -10.75 17.91 -24.84
C ALA A 381 -11.99 17.81 -25.75
N LEU A 382 -12.77 18.88 -25.87
CA LEU A 382 -13.92 19.01 -26.76
C LEU A 382 -13.52 18.84 -28.24
N ARG A 383 -12.46 19.54 -28.69
CA ARG A 383 -11.93 19.45 -30.07
C ARG A 383 -11.56 18.01 -30.46
N PHE A 384 -10.94 17.27 -29.54
CA PHE A 384 -10.46 15.90 -29.78
C PHE A 384 -11.41 14.81 -29.23
N ARG A 385 -12.60 15.19 -28.73
CA ARG A 385 -13.64 14.31 -28.16
C ARG A 385 -13.13 13.40 -27.02
N LEU A 386 -12.24 13.94 -26.18
CA LEU A 386 -11.62 13.23 -25.07
C LEU A 386 -12.52 13.31 -23.83
N LYS A 387 -12.96 12.16 -23.31
CA LYS A 387 -13.83 12.05 -22.13
C LYS A 387 -13.14 12.41 -20.79
N ARG A 388 -11.81 12.47 -20.79
CA ARG A 388 -10.98 12.52 -19.57
C ARG A 388 -9.90 13.57 -19.69
N ILE A 389 -9.75 14.38 -18.65
CA ILE A 389 -8.71 15.40 -18.52
C ILE A 389 -7.99 15.18 -17.19
N PHE A 390 -6.73 14.73 -17.26
CA PHE A 390 -5.84 14.63 -16.11
C PHE A 390 -4.94 15.86 -16.08
N PHE A 391 -5.01 16.62 -15.01
CA PHE A 391 -4.09 17.69 -14.71
C PHE A 391 -2.95 17.14 -13.86
N GLY A 392 -1.73 17.53 -14.22
CA GLY A 392 -0.52 17.19 -13.49
C GLY A 392 0.45 18.35 -13.45
N GLY A 393 1.65 18.11 -12.92
CA GLY A 393 2.73 19.09 -12.85
C GLY A 393 2.79 19.89 -11.55
N PHE A 394 4.00 20.40 -11.30
CA PHE A 394 4.39 21.08 -10.05
C PHE A 394 3.80 22.50 -9.84
N PHE A 395 2.67 22.84 -10.47
CA PHE A 395 1.84 23.98 -10.09
C PHE A 395 0.79 23.61 -9.04
N ILE A 396 0.22 22.41 -9.15
CA ILE A 396 -0.96 22.01 -8.38
C ILE A 396 -0.59 21.55 -6.97
N ARG A 397 0.40 20.65 -6.82
CA ARG A 397 1.03 20.19 -5.56
C ARG A 397 0.05 19.91 -4.41
N GLY A 398 -1.10 19.28 -4.65
CA GLY A 398 -2.13 19.06 -3.63
C GLY A 398 -2.67 20.36 -2.97
N HIS A 399 -2.57 21.51 -3.62
CA HIS A 399 -3.14 22.76 -3.15
C HIS A 399 -4.62 22.82 -3.54
N ALA A 400 -5.49 22.37 -2.62
CA ALA A 400 -6.96 22.29 -2.76
C ALA A 400 -7.56 23.43 -3.60
N TYR A 401 -7.32 24.68 -3.20
CA TYR A 401 -7.82 25.87 -3.89
C TYR A 401 -7.48 25.93 -5.40
N THR A 402 -6.28 25.49 -5.80
CA THR A 402 -5.86 25.48 -7.21
C THR A 402 -6.60 24.39 -7.98
N MET A 403 -6.80 23.23 -7.36
CA MET A 403 -7.58 22.13 -7.91
C MET A 403 -9.06 22.52 -8.05
N ASP A 404 -9.68 23.06 -6.99
CA ASP A 404 -11.04 23.62 -7.02
C ASP A 404 -11.22 24.64 -8.15
N THR A 405 -10.27 25.56 -8.30
CA THR A 405 -10.32 26.62 -9.32
C THR A 405 -10.22 26.06 -10.75
N ILE A 406 -9.45 24.99 -10.97
CA ILE A 406 -9.36 24.28 -12.26
C ILE A 406 -10.64 23.48 -12.52
N SER A 407 -11.12 22.72 -11.52
CA SER A 407 -12.34 21.91 -11.62
C SER A 407 -13.57 22.76 -11.89
N PHE A 408 -13.73 23.88 -11.16
CA PHE A 408 -14.79 24.84 -11.40
C PHE A 408 -14.75 25.35 -12.85
N ALA A 409 -13.57 25.70 -13.38
CA ALA A 409 -13.45 26.16 -14.76
C ALA A 409 -13.83 25.07 -15.78
N VAL A 410 -13.38 23.82 -15.60
CA VAL A 410 -13.72 22.70 -16.49
C VAL A 410 -15.21 22.36 -16.42
N HIS A 411 -15.79 22.31 -15.21
CA HIS A 411 -17.22 22.08 -15.00
C HIS A 411 -18.06 23.21 -15.62
N PHE A 412 -17.71 24.46 -15.37
CA PHE A 412 -18.42 25.64 -15.88
C PHE A 412 -18.42 25.70 -17.42
N TRP A 413 -17.26 25.61 -18.07
CA TRP A 413 -17.18 25.69 -19.52
C TRP A 413 -17.77 24.47 -20.24
N SER A 414 -17.94 23.34 -19.54
CA SER A 414 -18.60 22.12 -20.06
C SER A 414 -20.08 21.99 -19.69
N ASN A 415 -20.66 22.92 -18.91
CA ASN A 415 -21.98 22.76 -18.27
C ASN A 415 -22.12 21.42 -17.49
N GLY A 416 -21.02 20.93 -16.92
CA GLY A 416 -20.93 19.66 -16.20
C GLY A 416 -20.67 18.42 -17.07
N GLU A 417 -20.55 18.54 -18.39
CA GLU A 417 -20.23 17.40 -19.28
C GLU A 417 -18.79 16.88 -19.13
N ALA A 418 -17.89 17.65 -18.52
CA ALA A 418 -16.50 17.26 -18.28
C ALA A 418 -16.06 17.52 -16.83
N GLN A 419 -15.18 16.65 -16.33
CA GLN A 419 -14.58 16.74 -15.00
C GLN A 419 -13.06 16.88 -15.09
N ALA A 420 -12.46 17.61 -14.16
CA ALA A 420 -11.02 17.65 -13.96
C ALA A 420 -10.61 16.55 -12.97
N MET A 421 -9.58 15.78 -13.34
CA MET A 421 -8.93 14.81 -12.45
C MET A 421 -7.49 15.21 -12.20
N PHE A 422 -6.97 14.87 -11.02
CA PHE A 422 -5.61 15.13 -10.55
C PHE A 422 -4.93 13.81 -10.18
N LEU A 423 -3.61 13.82 -10.00
CA LEU A 423 -2.79 12.63 -9.75
C LEU A 423 -2.03 12.79 -8.42
N ARG A 424 -2.00 11.76 -7.55
CA ARG A 424 -1.24 11.80 -6.28
C ARG A 424 0.25 12.10 -6.50
N HIS A 425 0.84 11.63 -7.60
CA HIS A 425 2.24 11.83 -7.98
C HIS A 425 2.40 12.81 -9.16
N GLU A 426 1.43 13.70 -9.37
CA GLU A 426 1.38 14.75 -10.40
C GLU A 426 2.70 15.47 -10.72
N GLY A 427 3.55 15.69 -9.72
CA GLY A 427 4.82 16.38 -9.87
C GLY A 427 5.95 15.55 -10.48
N PHE A 428 5.87 14.22 -10.39
CA PHE A 428 7.02 13.32 -10.60
C PHE A 428 6.98 12.53 -11.90
N LEU A 429 5.90 12.65 -12.68
CA LEU A 429 5.66 11.96 -13.95
C LEU A 429 6.91 11.85 -14.86
N GLY A 430 7.63 12.95 -15.07
CA GLY A 430 8.84 12.98 -15.90
C GLY A 430 10.01 12.17 -15.30
N ALA A 431 10.30 12.32 -14.01
CA ALA A 431 11.34 11.53 -13.36
C ALA A 431 10.98 10.04 -13.28
N LEU A 432 9.68 9.73 -13.14
CA LEU A 432 9.16 8.37 -13.08
C LEU A 432 9.19 7.68 -14.45
N GLY A 433 8.84 8.37 -15.55
CA GLY A 433 9.04 7.83 -16.90
C GLY A 433 10.51 7.68 -17.29
N ALA A 434 11.38 8.60 -16.84
CA ALA A 434 12.83 8.42 -16.95
C ALA A 434 13.30 7.19 -16.15
N PHE A 435 12.66 6.86 -15.03
CA PHE A 435 12.90 5.62 -14.28
C PHE A 435 12.36 4.37 -15.02
N MET A 436 11.20 4.44 -15.69
CA MET A 436 10.74 3.34 -16.57
C MET A 436 11.72 3.10 -17.74
N SER A 437 12.35 4.16 -18.28
CA SER A 437 13.17 4.10 -19.50
C SER A 437 14.45 3.25 -19.44
N TYR A 438 14.82 2.73 -18.26
CA TYR A 438 15.86 1.70 -18.14
C TYR A 438 15.43 0.40 -18.88
N GLU A 439 14.12 0.17 -19.02
CA GLU A 439 13.52 -0.91 -19.79
C GLU A 439 12.99 -0.41 -21.14
N LYS A 440 13.45 -0.97 -22.26
CA LYS A 440 12.97 -0.58 -23.60
C LYS A 440 12.03 -1.58 -24.30
N HIS A 441 11.55 -2.61 -23.60
CA HIS A 441 10.47 -3.51 -24.03
C HIS A 441 9.71 -4.09 -22.81
N GLY A 442 8.37 -4.14 -22.83
CA GLY A 442 7.60 -5.06 -21.95
C GLY A 442 6.45 -4.54 -21.08
N LEU A 443 5.69 -3.51 -21.47
CA LEU A 443 4.48 -3.10 -20.71
C LEU A 443 3.22 -3.97 -20.97
N ASP A 444 3.27 -4.89 -21.93
CA ASP A 444 2.08 -5.58 -22.45
C ASP A 444 1.58 -6.78 -21.61
N ASP A 445 2.41 -7.34 -20.72
CA ASP A 445 2.09 -8.57 -19.94
C ASP A 445 1.44 -8.32 -18.55
N LEU A 446 1.25 -7.07 -18.15
CA LEU A 446 0.77 -6.70 -16.80
C LEU A 446 -0.76 -6.80 -16.65
N MET A 447 -1.27 -8.01 -16.40
CA MET A 447 -2.70 -8.28 -16.20
C MET A 447 -3.06 -8.78 -14.79
N VAL A 448 -3.92 -8.00 -14.13
CA VAL A 448 -4.91 -8.40 -13.10
C VAL A 448 -4.37 -9.09 -11.83
N HIS A 449 -4.06 -8.29 -10.80
CA HIS A 449 -4.45 -8.59 -9.42
C HIS A 449 -5.01 -7.33 -8.75
N GLN A 450 -5.98 -7.48 -7.84
CA GLN A 450 -6.74 -6.37 -7.25
C GLN A 450 -6.19 -6.04 -5.85
N LEU A 451 -5.95 -4.76 -5.56
CA LEU A 451 -5.21 -4.29 -4.38
C LEU A 451 -6.13 -3.54 -3.39
N VAL A 452 -5.81 -3.54 -2.10
CA VAL A 452 -6.67 -3.03 -1.01
C VAL A 452 -5.92 -1.98 -0.20
N GLU A 453 -6.50 -0.78 -0.03
CA GLU A 453 -5.89 0.30 0.76
C GLU A 453 -5.98 -0.03 2.27
N ARG A 454 -4.89 0.22 3.00
CA ARG A 454 -4.77 0.02 4.46
C ARG A 454 -4.45 1.34 5.16
N PHE A 455 -4.65 1.39 6.47
CA PHE A 455 -4.98 2.61 7.20
C PHE A 455 -3.79 3.56 7.47
N PRO A 456 -3.85 4.84 7.05
CA PRO A 456 -2.98 5.88 7.61
C PRO A 456 -3.48 6.27 9.01
N MET A 457 -2.55 6.31 9.96
CA MET A 457 -2.84 6.39 11.40
C MET A 457 -1.96 7.44 12.11
N GLY A 458 -2.04 8.70 11.65
CA GLY A 458 -1.24 9.80 12.20
C GLY A 458 -1.80 10.39 13.51
N ALA A 459 -0.97 10.40 14.55
CA ALA A 459 -1.20 11.19 15.77
C ALA A 459 0.07 12.00 16.14
N PRO A 460 -0.03 13.32 16.38
CA PRO A 460 1.15 14.19 16.47
C PRO A 460 1.97 13.96 17.75
N TYR A 461 3.21 13.47 17.58
CA TYR A 461 4.17 13.30 18.67
C TYR A 461 4.89 14.61 19.04
N THR A 462 4.16 15.67 19.41
CA THR A 462 4.68 16.74 20.30
C THR A 462 3.58 17.71 20.77
N GLY A 463 3.57 17.99 22.08
CA GLY A 463 2.96 19.21 22.61
C GLY A 463 3.87 20.43 22.39
N GLY A 464 3.29 21.63 22.47
CA GLY A 464 3.97 22.90 22.13
C GLY A 464 5.21 23.25 22.96
N LYS A 465 6.00 24.18 22.41
CA LYS A 465 7.36 24.56 22.86
C LYS A 465 7.46 25.03 24.32
N ILE A 466 8.57 24.68 24.96
CA ILE A 466 9.19 25.44 26.06
C ILE A 466 10.55 25.96 25.57
N HIS A 467 10.86 27.23 25.85
CA HIS A 467 12.17 27.84 25.56
C HIS A 467 13.03 27.90 26.84
N GLY A 468 14.30 27.50 26.77
CA GLY A 468 15.28 27.71 27.85
C GLY A 468 16.58 26.90 27.68
N PRO A 469 17.73 27.39 28.18
CA PRO A 469 19.00 26.67 28.19
C PRO A 469 19.06 25.55 29.27
N PRO A 470 20.03 24.61 29.21
CA PRO A 470 20.02 23.38 29.99
C PRO A 470 20.54 23.51 31.44
N LEU A 471 20.41 22.38 32.17
CA LEU A 471 20.90 22.04 33.54
C LEU A 471 19.96 22.41 34.71
N GLY A 472 19.93 21.52 35.73
CA GLY A 472 19.65 21.90 37.12
C GLY A 472 18.55 21.14 37.88
N ASN A 473 18.97 20.16 38.68
CA ASN A 473 18.36 19.64 39.93
C ASN A 473 16.84 19.38 40.05
N LEU A 474 16.53 18.13 40.41
CA LEU A 474 15.23 17.61 40.81
C LEU A 474 14.97 17.88 42.31
N ASN A 475 14.08 18.83 42.69
CA ASN A 475 13.36 18.82 43.98
C ASN A 475 12.23 19.87 44.17
N GLU A 476 12.21 21.01 43.47
CA GLU A 476 11.33 22.16 43.86
C GLU A 476 9.94 22.27 43.19
N LYS A 477 9.28 21.17 42.78
CA LYS A 477 7.95 21.26 42.09
C LYS A 477 6.79 20.44 42.67
N ILE A 478 6.88 20.00 43.92
CA ILE A 478 5.70 19.58 44.70
C ILE A 478 4.95 20.82 45.19
N SER A 479 4.13 21.46 44.33
CA SER A 479 3.26 22.59 44.73
C SER A 479 2.14 22.96 43.74
N TRP A 480 2.23 22.60 42.46
CA TRP A 480 1.31 23.13 41.44
C TRP A 480 0.01 22.34 41.24
N MET A 481 0.00 21.02 41.50
CA MET A 481 -1.15 20.17 41.18
C MET A 481 -2.40 20.50 42.03
N GLU A 482 -2.22 20.77 43.32
CA GLU A 482 -3.33 21.03 44.27
C GLU A 482 -4.11 22.31 43.96
N LYS A 483 -3.51 23.29 43.27
CA LYS A 483 -4.17 24.55 42.93
C LYS A 483 -5.13 24.46 41.74
N PHE A 484 -4.98 23.43 40.90
CA PHE A 484 -5.84 23.27 39.71
C PHE A 484 -7.19 22.61 40.05
N LEU A 485 -7.16 21.60 40.94
CA LEU A 485 -8.36 20.85 41.37
C LEU A 485 -9.40 21.71 42.10
N ARG A 486 -9.00 22.85 42.68
CA ARG A 486 -9.88 23.68 43.53
C ARG A 486 -10.70 24.76 42.79
N LYS A 487 -10.88 24.60 41.47
CA LYS A 487 -11.71 25.50 40.63
C LYS A 487 -12.64 24.79 39.63
N GLY A 488 -12.70 23.46 39.63
CA GLY A 488 -13.57 22.70 38.71
C GLY A 488 -15.04 22.56 39.13
N THR A 489 -15.42 23.07 40.30
CA THR A 489 -16.73 22.80 40.92
C THR A 489 -17.46 24.09 41.32
N GLU A 490 -18.11 24.77 40.37
CA GLU A 490 -19.24 25.69 40.63
C GLU A 490 -19.91 26.19 39.33
N ILE A 491 -21.22 26.51 39.42
CA ILE A 491 -22.13 27.14 38.42
C ILE A 491 -22.88 26.21 37.44
N THR A 492 -24.19 26.47 37.27
CA THR A 492 -25.18 25.60 36.60
C THR A 492 -26.26 26.37 35.80
N ALA A 493 -26.53 25.94 34.55
CA ALA A 493 -27.78 26.15 33.76
C ALA A 493 -28.22 27.63 33.45
N PRO A 494 -29.30 27.91 32.66
CA PRO A 494 -30.19 27.06 31.85
C PRO A 494 -30.34 27.50 30.35
N VAL A 495 -31.34 26.96 29.63
CA VAL A 495 -31.60 27.10 28.16
C VAL A 495 -32.94 27.83 27.87
N PRO A 496 -33.11 28.52 26.71
CA PRO A 496 -34.43 28.54 26.05
C PRO A 496 -34.46 28.57 24.49
N MET A 497 -35.20 27.60 23.90
CA MET A 497 -36.16 27.64 22.76
C MET A 497 -35.90 28.35 21.40
N THR A 498 -36.38 27.70 20.32
CA THR A 498 -36.44 28.13 18.88
C THR A 498 -37.80 28.76 18.47
N PRO A 499 -37.95 29.36 17.26
CA PRO A 499 -38.66 28.66 16.16
C PRO A 499 -38.23 28.99 14.69
N LEU A 500 -38.90 28.32 13.73
CA LEU A 500 -38.64 28.16 12.28
C LEU A 500 -38.80 29.42 11.38
N ALA A 501 -38.20 29.39 10.16
CA ALA A 501 -38.87 29.68 8.87
C ALA A 501 -38.00 29.39 7.61
N GLY A 502 -38.64 29.09 6.46
CA GLY A 502 -38.11 29.39 5.10
C GLY A 502 -37.66 28.21 4.22
N THR A 503 -38.26 28.06 3.03
CA THR A 503 -37.81 27.17 1.93
C THR A 503 -37.90 27.87 0.57
N THR A 504 -37.31 27.25 -0.46
CA THR A 504 -37.34 27.58 -1.91
C THR A 504 -36.38 28.67 -2.43
N GLY A 505 -35.71 28.34 -3.55
CA GLY A 505 -34.78 29.20 -4.29
C GLY A 505 -33.71 28.36 -5.02
N LEU A 506 -33.60 28.45 -6.35
CA LEU A 506 -32.53 27.79 -7.12
C LEU A 506 -31.28 28.70 -7.18
N GLY A 507 -30.09 28.08 -7.20
CA GLY A 507 -28.90 28.66 -7.85
C GLY A 507 -28.22 29.85 -7.14
N GLY A 508 -27.87 29.72 -5.87
CA GLY A 508 -26.99 30.67 -5.19
C GLY A 508 -25.50 30.36 -5.45
N PHE A 509 -24.73 31.34 -5.93
CA PHE A 509 -23.27 31.21 -6.09
C PHE A 509 -22.55 31.52 -4.78
N GLU A 510 -22.34 30.52 -3.93
CA GLU A 510 -21.50 30.65 -2.75
C GLU A 510 -19.99 30.62 -3.08
N VAL A 511 -19.17 31.02 -2.11
CA VAL A 511 -17.70 30.96 -2.20
C VAL A 511 -17.28 29.51 -1.92
N PRO A 512 -16.28 28.94 -2.63
CA PRO A 512 -15.72 27.63 -2.27
C PRO A 512 -15.34 27.61 -0.79
N LEU A 513 -16.01 26.75 -0.01
CA LEU A 513 -16.07 26.82 1.45
C LEU A 513 -14.82 26.26 2.16
N SER A 514 -13.65 26.36 1.51
CA SER A 514 -12.36 25.86 1.96
C SER A 514 -11.77 26.70 3.11
N LYS A 515 -12.45 26.80 4.26
CA LYS A 515 -11.90 27.28 5.52
C LYS A 515 -10.96 26.24 6.13
N GLY A 516 -9.87 25.94 5.43
CA GLY A 516 -8.81 25.04 5.89
C GLY A 516 -8.15 25.60 7.16
N SER A 517 -8.43 24.99 8.31
CA SER A 517 -7.88 25.42 9.59
C SER A 517 -6.44 24.94 9.78
N THR A 518 -5.50 25.88 9.68
CA THR A 518 -4.08 25.74 10.09
C THR A 518 -3.21 24.82 9.23
N LEU A 519 -2.37 25.43 8.38
CA LEU A 519 -1.10 24.83 7.95
C LEU A 519 -0.17 24.71 9.17
N ARG A 520 0.40 23.52 9.43
CA ARG A 520 1.52 23.38 10.39
C ARG A 520 2.77 24.06 9.84
N SER A 521 3.53 24.73 10.71
CA SER A 521 4.68 25.55 10.33
C SER A 521 6.03 24.87 10.64
N ASP A 522 6.18 23.61 10.25
CA ASP A 522 7.37 22.80 10.57
C ASP A 522 8.33 22.71 9.38
N ALA A 523 8.80 23.88 8.94
CA ALA A 523 10.00 23.96 8.12
C ALA A 523 11.23 23.66 8.99
N SER A 524 12.11 22.77 8.51
CA SER A 524 13.36 22.30 9.15
C SER A 524 13.21 21.44 10.43
N ALA A 525 12.77 20.19 10.22
CA ALA A 525 13.20 19.04 11.03
C ALA A 525 13.64 17.91 10.09
N LEU A 526 14.54 17.03 10.53
CA LEU A 526 14.98 15.85 9.77
C LEU A 526 14.48 14.61 10.49
N SER A 527 13.44 13.98 9.93
CA SER A 527 12.73 12.84 10.52
C SER A 527 13.06 11.55 9.78
N VAL A 528 13.22 10.45 10.52
CA VAL A 528 13.47 9.10 9.99
C VAL A 528 12.63 8.10 10.79
N GLY A 529 11.85 7.27 10.10
CA GLY A 529 11.02 6.19 10.67
C GLY A 529 11.21 4.89 9.87
N VAL A 530 10.94 3.74 10.48
CA VAL A 530 11.45 2.44 10.01
C VAL A 530 10.36 1.35 9.95
N LEU A 531 10.34 0.67 8.80
CA LEU A 531 9.78 -0.66 8.46
C LEU A 531 8.65 -1.26 9.32
N HIS A 532 7.63 -1.76 8.61
CA HIS A 532 7.11 -3.11 8.86
C HIS A 532 7.02 -3.92 7.56
N LEU A 533 6.86 -5.24 7.69
CA LEU A 533 6.95 -6.22 6.61
C LEU A 533 5.55 -6.73 6.24
N VAL A 534 5.25 -6.82 4.94
CA VAL A 534 4.09 -7.55 4.42
C VAL A 534 4.60 -8.51 3.33
N PRO A 535 4.53 -9.84 3.53
CA PRO A 535 4.85 -10.80 2.49
C PRO A 535 3.96 -10.65 1.26
N THR A 536 4.44 -11.16 0.13
CA THR A 536 3.83 -11.06 -1.21
C THR A 536 2.39 -11.59 -1.26
N LEU A 537 1.40 -10.72 -1.06
CA LEU A 537 -0.02 -11.10 -0.91
C LEU A 537 -0.57 -11.83 -2.15
N GLU A 538 -0.91 -13.11 -1.98
CA GLU A 538 -1.64 -13.95 -2.93
C GLU A 538 -3.05 -14.25 -2.40
N VAL A 539 -3.95 -14.59 -3.31
CA VAL A 539 -5.28 -15.12 -2.94
C VAL A 539 -5.11 -16.59 -2.56
N PHE A 540 -5.61 -17.00 -1.39
CA PHE A 540 -5.48 -18.36 -0.89
C PHE A 540 -6.09 -19.38 -1.87
N PRO A 541 -5.29 -20.29 -2.49
CA PRO A 541 -5.73 -21.06 -3.66
C PRO A 541 -6.94 -21.96 -3.42
N LEU A 542 -7.18 -22.37 -2.17
CA LEU A 542 -8.27 -23.24 -1.78
C LEU A 542 -9.59 -22.51 -1.48
N LEU A 543 -9.66 -21.16 -1.54
CA LEU A 543 -10.96 -20.46 -1.50
C LEU A 543 -11.86 -20.89 -2.66
N ALA A 544 -13.11 -21.27 -2.40
CA ALA A 544 -14.02 -21.75 -3.44
C ALA A 544 -14.35 -20.66 -4.49
N ASP A 545 -14.78 -19.48 -4.02
CA ASP A 545 -14.98 -18.28 -4.85
C ASP A 545 -14.33 -17.06 -4.18
N PRO A 546 -13.14 -16.62 -4.62
CA PRO A 546 -12.47 -15.43 -4.09
C PRO A 546 -13.17 -14.10 -4.38
N LYS A 547 -14.12 -14.04 -5.32
CA LYS A 547 -14.84 -12.80 -5.67
C LYS A 547 -16.06 -12.55 -4.77
N LEU A 548 -16.67 -13.63 -4.28
CA LEU A 548 -17.78 -13.58 -3.33
C LEU A 548 -17.34 -13.82 -1.87
N TYR A 549 -16.04 -13.99 -1.63
CA TYR A 549 -15.49 -14.12 -0.28
C TYR A 549 -15.44 -12.77 0.44
N GLU A 550 -16.24 -12.68 1.50
CA GLU A 550 -16.11 -11.70 2.57
C GLU A 550 -15.51 -12.42 3.80
N PRO A 551 -14.35 -11.98 4.33
CA PRO A 551 -13.79 -12.56 5.53
C PRO A 551 -14.66 -12.32 6.76
N ASN A 552 -15.21 -11.10 6.93
CA ASN A 552 -15.84 -10.67 8.19
C ASN A 552 -17.22 -11.31 8.42
N THR A 553 -17.51 -11.69 9.66
CA THR A 553 -18.85 -12.16 10.07
C THR A 553 -19.74 -11.05 10.66
N ILE A 554 -19.17 -9.90 11.01
CA ILE A 554 -19.86 -8.72 11.51
C ILE A 554 -19.59 -7.55 10.56
N ASP A 555 -20.65 -6.86 10.15
CA ASP A 555 -20.59 -5.64 9.36
C ASP A 555 -20.65 -4.42 10.28
N LEU A 556 -19.59 -3.60 10.30
CA LEU A 556 -19.51 -2.42 11.17
C LEU A 556 -20.21 -1.18 10.60
N SER A 557 -20.86 -1.27 9.44
CA SER A 557 -21.85 -0.24 9.04
C SER A 557 -23.14 -0.30 9.87
N ASP A 558 -23.33 -1.35 10.67
CA ASP A 558 -24.32 -1.39 11.76
C ASP A 558 -23.77 -0.56 12.94
N ASN A 559 -24.27 0.68 13.11
CA ASN A 559 -23.87 1.57 14.22
C ASN A 559 -23.94 0.88 15.59
N SER A 560 -24.87 -0.08 15.78
CA SER A 560 -25.02 -0.76 17.07
C SER A 560 -23.94 -1.83 17.34
N GLU A 561 -23.26 -2.30 16.29
CA GLU A 561 -22.04 -3.10 16.40
C GLU A 561 -20.83 -2.18 16.52
N LEU A 562 -20.76 -1.11 15.73
CA LEU A 562 -19.66 -0.13 15.79
C LEU A 562 -19.49 0.44 17.20
N GLU A 563 -20.57 0.94 17.81
CA GLU A 563 -20.57 1.45 19.19
C GLU A 563 -20.12 0.37 20.19
N TYR A 564 -20.59 -0.87 20.02
CA TYR A 564 -20.21 -1.99 20.88
C TYR A 564 -18.71 -2.33 20.78
N TRP A 565 -18.18 -2.52 19.56
CA TRP A 565 -16.79 -2.94 19.35
C TRP A 565 -15.79 -1.84 19.68
N LEU A 566 -16.10 -0.56 19.37
CA LEU A 566 -15.25 0.57 19.77
C LEU A 566 -15.25 0.76 21.30
N THR A 567 -16.38 0.53 21.98
CA THR A 567 -16.45 0.54 23.46
C THR A 567 -15.56 -0.53 24.07
N ILE A 568 -15.67 -1.79 23.62
CA ILE A 568 -14.84 -2.90 24.12
C ILE A 568 -13.34 -2.64 23.89
N LEU A 569 -12.97 -2.07 22.74
CA LEU A 569 -11.58 -1.69 22.45
C LEU A 569 -11.07 -0.54 23.33
N SER A 570 -11.93 0.41 23.70
CA SER A 570 -11.61 1.50 24.62
C SER A 570 -11.48 1.03 26.08
N GLU A 571 -12.37 0.13 26.54
CA GLU A 571 -12.34 -0.44 27.89
C GLU A 571 -11.10 -1.29 28.16
N HIS A 572 -10.60 -2.03 27.17
CA HIS A 572 -9.40 -2.87 27.29
C HIS A 572 -8.08 -2.12 27.05
N LEU A 573 -8.11 -0.83 26.68
CA LEU A 573 -6.92 -0.09 26.26
C LEU A 573 -5.86 0.06 27.36
N SER A 574 -6.27 0.23 28.62
CA SER A 574 -5.34 0.38 29.76
C SER A 574 -4.56 -0.92 30.04
N ASP A 575 -5.25 -2.07 30.06
CA ASP A 575 -4.63 -3.39 30.22
C ASP A 575 -3.67 -3.71 29.07
N LEU A 576 -4.00 -3.30 27.84
CA LEU A 576 -3.10 -3.43 26.69
C LEU A 576 -1.85 -2.55 26.81
N VAL A 577 -1.99 -1.31 27.31
CA VAL A 577 -0.87 -0.42 27.63
C VAL A 577 0.02 -1.03 28.70
N ASP A 578 -0.55 -1.53 29.80
CA ASP A 578 0.20 -2.15 30.90
C ASP A 578 0.98 -3.39 30.42
N LYS A 579 0.39 -4.23 29.56
CA LYS A 579 1.06 -5.37 28.91
C LYS A 579 2.21 -4.93 28.00
N ALA A 580 1.97 -3.97 27.11
CA ALA A 580 2.98 -3.43 26.20
C ALA A 580 4.17 -2.82 26.96
N VAL A 581 3.90 -2.01 27.99
CA VAL A 581 4.91 -1.41 28.88
C VAL A 581 5.67 -2.48 29.69
N ALA A 582 5.00 -3.54 30.15
CA ALA A 582 5.63 -4.64 30.87
C ALA A 582 6.50 -5.53 29.96
N SER A 583 6.18 -5.68 28.67
CA SER A 583 6.98 -6.45 27.71
C SER A 583 8.39 -5.85 27.52
N GLU A 584 8.51 -4.52 27.64
CA GLU A 584 9.77 -3.78 27.60
C GLU A 584 10.34 -3.46 29.01
N GLY A 585 9.97 -4.25 30.02
CA GLY A 585 10.53 -4.16 31.37
C GLY A 585 10.08 -2.95 32.20
N GLY A 586 9.02 -2.26 31.80
CA GLY A 586 8.39 -1.19 32.59
C GLY A 586 9.20 0.12 32.68
N THR A 587 10.13 0.36 31.76
CA THR A 587 10.94 1.60 31.74
C THR A 587 10.09 2.86 31.59
N ASP A 588 10.56 4.01 32.07
CA ASP A 588 9.79 5.26 31.96
C ASP A 588 9.62 5.74 30.51
N ASP A 589 10.51 5.31 29.61
CA ASP A 589 10.38 5.56 28.18
C ASP A 589 9.34 4.64 27.51
N ALA A 590 9.25 3.37 27.94
CA ALA A 590 8.15 2.49 27.55
C ALA A 590 6.80 3.04 28.06
N LYS A 591 6.71 3.48 29.33
CA LYS A 591 5.51 4.18 29.85
C LYS A 591 5.11 5.37 28.98
N ARG A 592 6.09 6.22 28.61
CA ARG A 592 5.89 7.40 27.75
C ARG A 592 5.38 7.05 26.34
N ARG A 593 5.79 5.90 25.78
CA ARG A 593 5.24 5.36 24.51
C ARG A 593 3.85 4.78 24.70
N GLY A 594 3.60 4.03 25.78
CA GLY A 594 2.28 3.47 26.10
C GLY A 594 1.20 4.56 26.25
N ASP A 595 1.55 5.63 26.97
CA ASP A 595 0.76 6.86 27.08
C ASP A 595 0.45 7.51 25.71
N ALA A 596 1.39 7.45 24.77
CA ALA A 596 1.23 8.04 23.43
C ALA A 596 0.38 7.16 22.51
N PHE A 597 0.61 5.84 22.53
CA PHE A 597 -0.23 4.82 21.92
C PHE A 597 -1.68 4.94 22.40
N ALA A 598 -1.91 5.04 23.71
CA ALA A 598 -3.25 5.20 24.27
C ALA A 598 -3.96 6.44 23.72
N ARG A 599 -3.30 7.61 23.74
CA ARG A 599 -3.87 8.85 23.20
C ARG A 599 -4.16 8.77 21.69
N ALA A 600 -3.26 8.17 20.92
CA ALA A 600 -3.43 8.00 19.49
C ALA A 600 -4.61 7.06 19.19
N PHE A 601 -4.58 5.84 19.72
CA PHE A 601 -5.62 4.84 19.49
C PHE A 601 -7.00 5.33 19.95
N SER A 602 -7.11 5.97 21.12
CA SER A 602 -8.37 6.61 21.55
C SER A 602 -8.85 7.70 20.58
N ALA A 603 -7.97 8.50 19.97
CA ALA A 603 -8.36 9.50 18.98
C ALA A 603 -8.87 8.85 17.68
N HIS A 604 -8.28 7.71 17.26
CA HIS A 604 -8.77 6.93 16.12
C HIS A 604 -10.11 6.25 16.40
N LEU A 605 -10.31 5.69 17.61
CA LEU A 605 -11.62 5.17 18.05
C LEU A 605 -12.67 6.29 18.08
N ALA A 606 -12.34 7.48 18.60
CA ALA A 606 -13.24 8.63 18.62
C ALA A 606 -13.61 9.10 17.19
N ARG A 607 -12.63 9.19 16.27
CA ARG A 607 -12.91 9.52 14.85
C ARG A 607 -13.83 8.49 14.19
N LEU A 608 -13.74 7.21 14.56
CA LEU A 608 -14.66 6.17 14.08
C LEU A 608 -16.09 6.28 14.65
N MET A 609 -16.25 6.82 15.86
CA MET A 609 -17.57 7.11 16.44
C MET A 609 -18.22 8.35 15.80
N GLU A 610 -17.43 9.38 15.48
CA GLU A 610 -17.92 10.62 14.84
C GLU A 610 -18.18 10.44 13.34
N GLU A 611 -17.31 9.70 12.63
CA GLU A 611 -17.40 9.46 11.19
C GLU A 611 -17.08 7.98 10.87
N PRO A 612 -18.10 7.08 10.88
CA PRO A 612 -17.92 5.66 10.59
C PRO A 612 -17.28 5.33 9.23
N SER A 613 -17.43 6.24 8.25
CA SER A 613 -16.90 6.12 6.89
C SER A 613 -15.47 6.64 6.72
N ALA A 614 -14.84 7.20 7.76
CA ALA A 614 -13.59 7.98 7.65
C ALA A 614 -12.33 7.17 7.27
N TYR A 615 -12.50 5.87 7.00
CA TYR A 615 -11.50 4.95 6.48
C TYR A 615 -12.09 3.94 5.47
N GLY A 616 -13.28 4.22 4.90
CA GLY A 616 -14.01 3.28 4.04
C GLY A 616 -14.83 2.23 4.80
N LYS A 617 -15.16 1.10 4.16
CA LYS A 617 -15.94 0.02 4.82
C LYS A 617 -15.05 -0.82 5.73
N LEU A 618 -15.30 -0.74 7.03
CA LEU A 618 -14.58 -1.49 8.06
C LEU A 618 -15.31 -2.79 8.44
N GLY A 619 -14.53 -3.83 8.70
CA GLY A 619 -14.94 -5.03 9.43
C GLY A 619 -14.15 -5.19 10.73
N LEU A 620 -14.57 -6.13 11.59
CA LEU A 620 -13.92 -6.37 12.88
C LEU A 620 -12.44 -6.76 12.74
N ALA A 621 -12.08 -7.47 11.66
CA ALA A 621 -10.68 -7.78 11.36
C ALA A 621 -9.81 -6.53 11.17
N ASN A 622 -10.37 -5.47 10.57
CA ASN A 622 -9.68 -4.22 10.31
C ASN A 622 -9.44 -3.41 11.59
N LEU A 623 -10.42 -3.35 12.51
CA LEU A 623 -10.24 -2.68 13.80
C LEU A 623 -9.17 -3.36 14.66
N LEU A 624 -9.10 -4.69 14.62
CA LEU A 624 -8.10 -5.46 15.35
C LEU A 624 -6.71 -5.33 14.73
N GLU A 625 -6.61 -5.28 13.40
CA GLU A 625 -5.35 -5.03 12.68
C GLU A 625 -4.82 -3.60 12.95
N MET A 626 -5.69 -2.59 12.86
CA MET A 626 -5.41 -1.19 13.18
C MET A 626 -4.82 -1.01 14.60
N ARG A 627 -5.26 -1.82 15.57
CA ARG A 627 -4.74 -1.82 16.94
C ARG A 627 -3.29 -2.32 17.02
N GLU A 628 -2.98 -3.43 16.35
CA GLU A 628 -1.62 -3.97 16.31
C GLU A 628 -0.68 -3.07 15.48
N GLU A 629 -1.19 -2.44 14.41
CA GLU A 629 -0.45 -1.42 13.64
C GLU A 629 -0.10 -0.20 14.51
N CYS A 630 -1.03 0.31 15.32
CA CYS A 630 -0.71 1.34 16.31
C CYS A 630 0.35 0.88 17.33
N LEU A 631 0.26 -0.32 17.91
CA LEU A 631 1.28 -0.81 18.83
C LEU A 631 2.69 -0.81 18.20
N ARG A 632 2.79 -1.29 16.96
CA ARG A 632 4.04 -1.35 16.19
C ARG A 632 4.60 0.03 15.86
N GLU A 633 3.75 1.01 15.52
CA GLU A 633 4.14 2.41 15.30
C GLU A 633 4.73 3.04 16.57
N PHE A 634 4.13 2.78 17.73
CA PHE A 634 4.70 3.14 19.05
C PHE A 634 5.78 2.14 19.54
N HIS A 635 6.44 1.45 18.61
CA HIS A 635 7.59 0.55 18.80
C HIS A 635 7.38 -0.66 19.73
N PHE A 636 6.15 -0.98 20.12
CA PHE A 636 5.83 -2.21 20.84
C PHE A 636 5.76 -3.38 19.85
N VAL A 637 6.93 -3.98 19.57
CA VAL A 637 7.07 -5.09 18.60
C VAL A 637 6.26 -6.32 18.98
N ASP A 638 6.17 -6.63 20.28
CA ASP A 638 5.38 -7.74 20.81
C ASP A 638 4.98 -7.46 22.28
N ALA A 639 3.74 -7.02 22.49
CA ALA A 639 3.21 -6.70 23.82
C ALA A 639 2.96 -7.93 24.71
N TYR A 640 3.00 -9.14 24.17
CA TYR A 640 2.67 -10.38 24.87
C TYR A 640 3.85 -11.35 25.00
N ARG A 641 5.02 -11.05 24.42
CA ARG A 641 6.22 -11.91 24.40
C ARG A 641 6.56 -12.58 25.74
N SER A 642 6.55 -11.81 26.84
CA SER A 642 6.88 -12.29 28.18
C SER A 642 5.77 -13.12 28.84
N ILE A 643 4.56 -13.03 28.31
CA ILE A 643 3.43 -13.92 28.60
C ILE A 643 3.63 -15.19 27.77
N LYS A 644 3.61 -15.10 26.42
CA LYS A 644 3.76 -16.21 25.48
C LYS A 644 4.90 -17.17 25.85
N GLN A 645 6.08 -16.66 26.17
CA GLN A 645 7.21 -17.48 26.59
C GLN A 645 6.88 -18.33 27.84
N ARG A 646 6.31 -17.72 28.88
CA ARG A 646 5.92 -18.40 30.13
C ARG A 646 4.80 -19.40 29.91
N GLU A 647 3.83 -19.07 29.07
CA GLU A 647 2.73 -19.99 28.72
C GLU A 647 3.28 -21.23 27.98
N ASN A 648 4.19 -21.01 27.02
CA ASN A 648 4.85 -22.08 26.25
C ASN A 648 5.68 -22.98 27.18
N GLU A 649 6.56 -22.41 28.01
CA GLU A 649 7.39 -23.15 28.98
C GLU A 649 6.53 -24.00 29.94
N ALA A 650 5.47 -23.42 30.51
CA ALA A 650 4.56 -24.12 31.43
C ALA A 650 3.77 -25.25 30.74
N SER A 651 3.41 -25.08 29.47
CA SER A 651 2.65 -26.07 28.71
C SER A 651 3.54 -27.21 28.20
N LEU A 652 4.76 -26.90 27.76
CA LEU A 652 5.75 -27.89 27.30
C LEU A 652 6.16 -28.83 28.44
N ALA A 653 6.26 -28.31 29.67
CA ALA A 653 6.56 -29.11 30.87
C ALA A 653 5.52 -30.22 31.17
N VAL A 654 4.26 -30.06 30.74
CA VAL A 654 3.16 -31.04 31.00
C VAL A 654 2.73 -31.82 29.75
N LEU A 655 3.23 -31.46 28.57
CA LEU A 655 2.96 -32.17 27.32
C LEU A 655 3.25 -33.69 27.40
N PRO A 656 4.32 -34.19 28.03
CA PRO A 656 4.61 -35.63 28.07
C PRO A 656 3.48 -36.45 28.70
N ASP A 657 2.90 -35.97 29.80
CA ASP A 657 1.80 -36.64 30.50
C ASP A 657 0.55 -36.72 29.63
N LEU A 658 0.25 -35.66 28.87
CA LEU A 658 -0.87 -35.62 27.93
C LEU A 658 -0.66 -36.59 26.75
N LEU A 659 0.57 -36.68 26.22
CA LEU A 659 0.87 -37.62 25.13
C LEU A 659 0.76 -39.09 25.57
N VAL A 660 1.15 -39.41 26.80
CA VAL A 660 0.95 -40.75 27.40
C VAL A 660 -0.53 -41.03 27.63
N GLU A 661 -1.30 -40.05 28.11
CA GLU A 661 -2.75 -40.16 28.28
C GLU A 661 -3.47 -40.47 26.95
N LEU A 662 -3.21 -39.69 25.90
CA LEU A 662 -3.80 -39.86 24.56
C LEU A 662 -3.40 -41.18 23.88
N ASP A 663 -2.18 -41.67 24.12
CA ASP A 663 -1.71 -42.94 23.56
C ASP A 663 -2.29 -44.17 24.26
N SER A 664 -2.87 -44.02 25.45
CA SER A 664 -3.61 -45.08 26.15
C SER A 664 -5.04 -45.30 25.63
N MET A 665 -5.57 -44.34 24.86
CA MET A 665 -6.94 -44.36 24.32
C MET A 665 -7.04 -45.13 23.00
N ASP A 666 -8.23 -45.64 22.68
CA ASP A 666 -8.55 -46.10 21.33
C ASP A 666 -8.65 -44.94 20.32
N GLU A 667 -8.70 -45.25 19.02
CA GLU A 667 -8.65 -44.24 17.95
C GLU A 667 -9.90 -43.32 17.89
N GLU A 668 -11.08 -43.82 18.25
CA GLU A 668 -12.32 -43.01 18.24
C GLU A 668 -12.36 -42.08 19.47
N SER A 669 -12.08 -42.61 20.66
CA SER A 669 -11.98 -41.80 21.89
C SER A 669 -10.88 -40.75 21.79
N ARG A 670 -9.70 -41.12 21.27
CA ARG A 670 -8.56 -40.18 21.11
C ARG A 670 -8.91 -39.03 20.17
N LEU A 671 -9.58 -39.29 19.05
CA LEU A 671 -9.97 -38.23 18.10
C LEU A 671 -10.95 -37.24 18.74
N LEU A 672 -11.91 -37.72 19.54
CA LEU A 672 -12.82 -36.84 20.30
C LEU A 672 -12.04 -36.02 21.33
N THR A 673 -11.20 -36.66 22.15
CA THR A 673 -10.40 -36.00 23.18
C THR A 673 -9.40 -34.98 22.61
N LEU A 674 -8.93 -35.14 21.37
CA LEU A 674 -8.12 -34.15 20.66
C LEU A 674 -8.92 -32.89 20.27
N ILE A 675 -10.16 -33.05 19.77
CA ILE A 675 -11.02 -31.90 19.41
C ILE A 675 -11.55 -31.20 20.67
N GLU A 676 -11.98 -31.95 21.69
CA GLU A 676 -12.23 -31.42 23.04
C GLU A 676 -11.00 -30.70 23.59
N GLY A 677 -9.81 -31.24 23.32
CA GLY A 677 -8.52 -30.69 23.72
C GLY A 677 -8.23 -29.32 23.10
N VAL A 678 -8.38 -29.16 21.79
CA VAL A 678 -8.25 -27.86 21.10
C VAL A 678 -9.26 -26.85 21.64
N LEU A 679 -10.55 -27.22 21.72
CA LEU A 679 -11.60 -26.32 22.23
C LEU A 679 -11.36 -25.93 23.71
N ALA A 680 -10.79 -26.83 24.52
CA ALA A 680 -10.41 -26.54 25.89
C ALA A 680 -9.13 -25.71 26.02
N ALA A 681 -8.19 -25.87 25.09
CA ALA A 681 -6.92 -25.16 25.09
C ALA A 681 -7.08 -23.70 24.67
N ASN A 682 -7.98 -23.41 23.73
CA ASN A 682 -8.32 -22.04 23.32
C ASN A 682 -8.95 -21.20 24.47
N ILE A 683 -9.38 -21.80 25.59
CA ILE A 683 -9.76 -21.04 26.81
C ILE A 683 -8.60 -20.20 27.36
N PHE A 684 -7.36 -20.69 27.26
CA PHE A 684 -6.22 -20.26 28.07
C PHE A 684 -5.55 -18.95 27.61
N ASP A 685 -6.34 -17.89 27.45
CA ASP A 685 -5.84 -16.52 27.52
C ASP A 685 -5.53 -16.18 28.98
N TRP A 686 -4.24 -16.17 29.37
CA TRP A 686 -3.80 -15.84 30.73
C TRP A 686 -4.08 -14.37 31.12
N GLY A 687 -4.42 -13.50 30.16
CA GLY A 687 -4.89 -12.14 30.41
C GLY A 687 -6.36 -12.07 30.84
N SER A 688 -7.15 -13.13 30.65
CA SER A 688 -8.57 -13.15 31.02
C SER A 688 -8.78 -13.36 32.52
N ARG A 689 -9.67 -12.55 33.14
CA ARG A 689 -10.04 -12.69 34.58
C ARG A 689 -10.53 -14.11 34.91
N ALA A 690 -11.24 -14.75 33.97
CA ALA A 690 -11.72 -16.12 34.11
C ALA A 690 -10.58 -17.15 34.24
N CYS A 691 -9.46 -16.97 33.52
CA CYS A 691 -8.28 -17.83 33.70
C CYS A 691 -7.54 -17.54 35.01
N VAL A 692 -7.42 -16.27 35.43
CA VAL A 692 -6.83 -15.92 36.73
C VAL A 692 -7.56 -16.62 37.89
N ASP A 693 -8.89 -16.64 37.85
CA ASP A 693 -9.70 -17.37 38.84
C ASP A 693 -9.52 -18.90 38.76
N LEU A 694 -9.10 -19.47 37.63
CA LEU A 694 -8.77 -20.90 37.50
C LEU A 694 -7.37 -21.23 38.06
N TYR A 695 -6.40 -20.33 37.94
CA TYR A 695 -5.04 -20.55 38.47
C TYR A 695 -4.98 -20.68 40.01
N HIS A 696 -5.93 -20.09 40.74
CA HIS A 696 -6.07 -20.32 42.17
C HIS A 696 -6.56 -21.73 42.55
N LYS A 697 -6.78 -22.64 41.58
CA LYS A 697 -7.45 -23.94 41.80
C LYS A 697 -6.67 -25.18 41.34
N GLY A 698 -5.53 -25.06 40.66
CA GLY A 698 -4.73 -26.21 40.23
C GLY A 698 -3.56 -25.87 39.29
N THR A 699 -2.82 -26.90 38.87
CA THR A 699 -1.77 -26.80 37.84
C THR A 699 -2.36 -26.67 36.43
N ILE A 700 -1.56 -26.19 35.46
CA ILE A 700 -2.00 -25.99 34.07
C ILE A 700 -2.62 -27.25 33.44
N ILE A 701 -2.07 -28.45 33.69
CA ILE A 701 -2.61 -29.71 33.17
C ILE A 701 -3.90 -30.14 33.87
N GLU A 702 -4.07 -29.83 35.16
CA GLU A 702 -5.32 -30.08 35.89
C GLU A 702 -6.42 -29.14 35.40
N ILE A 703 -6.13 -27.85 35.21
CA ILE A 703 -7.09 -26.89 34.65
C ILE A 703 -7.45 -27.31 33.21
N TYR A 704 -6.48 -27.72 32.39
CA TYR A 704 -6.73 -28.20 31.03
C TYR A 704 -7.66 -29.42 31.01
N ARG A 705 -7.37 -30.44 31.84
CA ARG A 705 -8.25 -31.61 32.03
C ARG A 705 -9.64 -31.21 32.53
N MET A 706 -9.74 -30.27 33.48
CA MET A 706 -11.01 -29.76 34.00
C MET A 706 -11.82 -28.97 32.96
N SER A 707 -11.15 -28.23 32.08
CA SER A 707 -11.79 -27.52 30.96
C SER A 707 -12.26 -28.51 29.89
N ARG A 708 -11.41 -29.47 29.49
CA ARG A 708 -11.76 -30.52 28.53
C ARG A 708 -12.96 -31.34 28.99
N ASN A 709 -12.99 -31.73 30.27
CA ASN A 709 -14.12 -32.47 30.86
C ASN A 709 -15.44 -31.67 30.98
N LYS A 710 -15.44 -30.36 30.66
CA LYS A 710 -16.65 -29.54 30.52
C LYS A 710 -17.18 -29.46 29.07
N MET A 711 -16.40 -29.88 28.06
CA MET A 711 -16.75 -29.79 26.63
C MET A 711 -17.79 -30.84 26.22
N ARG A 712 -18.94 -30.85 26.89
CA ARG A 712 -19.99 -31.85 26.68
C ARG A 712 -20.71 -31.60 25.36
N ARG A 713 -20.68 -32.60 24.49
CA ARG A 713 -21.53 -32.68 23.29
C ARG A 713 -23.02 -32.85 23.68
N PRO A 714 -23.99 -32.37 22.89
CA PRO A 714 -23.79 -31.61 21.65
C PRO A 714 -23.25 -30.20 21.92
N TRP A 715 -22.21 -29.81 21.17
CA TRP A 715 -21.75 -28.43 21.12
C TRP A 715 -22.73 -27.56 20.31
N ARG A 716 -22.48 -26.24 20.29
CA ARG A 716 -23.42 -25.28 19.70
C ARG A 716 -23.47 -25.34 18.17
N VAL A 717 -22.33 -25.67 17.57
CA VAL A 717 -22.23 -26.29 16.24
C VAL A 717 -21.38 -27.55 16.45
N ASP A 718 -21.87 -28.69 16.00
CA ASP A 718 -21.32 -29.99 16.36
C ASP A 718 -21.39 -30.99 15.20
N ASP A 719 -20.60 -30.71 14.18
CA ASP A 719 -20.43 -31.55 12.99
C ASP A 719 -19.33 -32.62 13.21
N PHE A 720 -19.00 -32.91 14.48
CA PHE A 720 -17.87 -33.80 14.83
C PHE A 720 -18.06 -35.23 14.33
N ASP A 721 -19.28 -35.76 14.34
CA ASP A 721 -19.49 -37.15 13.89
C ASP A 721 -19.30 -37.32 12.38
N ASP A 722 -19.58 -36.27 11.58
CA ASP A 722 -19.28 -36.24 10.14
C ASP A 722 -17.76 -36.13 9.89
N PHE A 723 -17.07 -35.26 10.63
CA PHE A 723 -15.59 -35.17 10.60
C PHE A 723 -14.94 -36.49 11.04
N LYS A 724 -15.51 -37.16 12.04
CA LYS A 724 -15.08 -38.47 12.52
C LYS A 724 -15.30 -39.56 11.47
N GLU A 725 -16.45 -39.62 10.80
CA GLU A 725 -16.65 -40.58 9.69
C GLU A 725 -15.68 -40.30 8.54
N ARG A 726 -15.40 -39.03 8.23
CA ARG A 726 -14.40 -38.64 7.24
C ARG A 726 -12.98 -39.11 7.60
N MET A 727 -12.60 -38.95 8.87
CA MET A 727 -11.26 -39.25 9.40
C MET A 727 -11.01 -40.74 9.63
N LEU A 728 -11.94 -41.43 10.30
CA LEU A 728 -11.82 -42.86 10.65
C LEU A 728 -12.24 -43.77 9.48
N GLY A 729 -13.14 -43.28 8.63
CA GLY A 729 -13.69 -43.99 7.48
C GLY A 729 -14.86 -44.90 7.85
N ALA A 730 -15.90 -44.89 7.01
CA ALA A 730 -16.96 -45.89 7.06
C ALA A 730 -16.37 -47.31 6.98
N LYS A 731 -16.84 -48.23 7.84
CA LYS A 731 -16.26 -49.57 8.12
C LYS A 731 -16.02 -50.51 6.91
N ASN A 732 -16.39 -50.12 5.69
CA ASN A 732 -16.27 -50.90 4.45
C ASN A 732 -15.49 -50.20 3.31
N LYS A 733 -14.82 -49.04 3.52
CA LYS A 733 -13.96 -48.40 2.50
C LYS A 733 -12.52 -48.24 2.99
N LYS A 734 -11.55 -48.85 2.29
CA LYS A 734 -10.12 -48.62 2.53
C LYS A 734 -9.65 -47.29 1.94
N ASN A 735 -8.73 -46.64 2.65
CA ASN A 735 -8.02 -45.41 2.29
C ASN A 735 -8.88 -44.15 2.12
N SER A 736 -9.13 -43.45 3.23
CA SER A 736 -9.62 -42.06 3.27
C SER A 736 -8.64 -41.07 3.91
N ARG A 737 -7.35 -41.42 4.09
CA ARG A 737 -6.36 -40.47 4.66
C ARG A 737 -6.29 -39.19 3.83
N HIS A 738 -6.16 -38.06 4.49
CA HIS A 738 -5.75 -36.82 3.84
C HIS A 738 -4.28 -36.92 3.43
N LYS A 739 -3.89 -36.17 2.40
CA LYS A 739 -2.51 -36.03 1.93
C LYS A 739 -1.78 -34.95 2.72
N ARG A 740 -2.35 -33.75 2.82
CA ARG A 740 -1.75 -32.60 3.49
C ARG A 740 -2.82 -31.75 4.18
N ALA A 741 -2.61 -31.49 5.47
CA ALA A 741 -3.44 -30.64 6.30
C ALA A 741 -2.76 -29.30 6.59
N LEU A 742 -3.47 -28.20 6.34
CA LEU A 742 -3.10 -26.86 6.79
C LEU A 742 -3.78 -26.58 8.12
N LEU A 743 -3.01 -26.33 9.17
CA LEU A 743 -3.50 -26.03 10.53
C LEU A 743 -3.19 -24.57 10.84
N PHE A 744 -4.18 -23.70 10.71
CA PHE A 744 -4.07 -22.28 11.09
C PHE A 744 -4.28 -22.17 12.59
N VAL A 745 -3.22 -21.78 13.30
CA VAL A 745 -3.14 -21.80 14.78
C VAL A 745 -3.36 -20.40 15.37
N ASP A 746 -4.08 -20.32 16.49
CA ASP A 746 -4.45 -19.11 17.22
C ASP A 746 -3.38 -18.75 18.25
N ASN A 747 -3.53 -19.21 19.50
CA ASN A 747 -2.75 -18.71 20.64
C ASN A 747 -1.44 -19.49 20.89
N SER A 748 -0.52 -18.84 21.60
CA SER A 748 0.60 -19.50 22.27
C SER A 748 0.15 -20.34 23.48
N GLY A 749 1.10 -20.99 24.14
CA GLY A 749 0.86 -21.68 25.39
C GLY A 749 0.08 -22.97 25.24
N ALA A 750 -0.96 -23.14 26.07
CA ALA A 750 -1.72 -24.38 26.10
C ALA A 750 -2.40 -24.67 24.76
N ASP A 751 -2.77 -23.65 23.99
CA ASP A 751 -3.48 -23.78 22.71
C ASP A 751 -2.65 -24.52 21.66
N ILE A 752 -1.51 -23.94 21.28
CA ILE A 752 -0.55 -24.60 20.39
C ILE A 752 0.04 -25.89 21.00
N VAL A 753 0.42 -25.89 22.29
CA VAL A 753 1.18 -27.02 22.88
C VAL A 753 0.30 -28.21 23.26
N LEU A 754 -0.90 -28.00 23.82
CA LEU A 754 -1.77 -29.05 24.37
C LEU A 754 -3.05 -29.26 23.53
N GLY A 755 -3.40 -28.34 22.63
CA GLY A 755 -4.44 -28.53 21.62
C GLY A 755 -3.86 -28.95 20.26
N MET A 756 -3.25 -27.98 19.56
CA MET A 756 -2.96 -28.13 18.13
C MET A 756 -1.75 -29.03 17.81
N LEU A 757 -0.69 -29.06 18.62
CA LEU A 757 0.43 -30.00 18.41
C LEU A 757 0.02 -31.47 18.62
N PRO A 758 -0.78 -31.85 19.64
CA PRO A 758 -1.37 -33.19 19.74
C PRO A 758 -2.28 -33.56 18.54
N LEU A 759 -3.06 -32.62 17.99
CA LEU A 759 -3.88 -32.87 16.80
C LEU A 759 -3.00 -33.07 15.54
N ALA A 760 -1.99 -32.21 15.35
CA ALA A 760 -0.98 -32.36 14.30
C ALA A 760 -0.25 -33.71 14.39
N ARG A 761 0.13 -34.12 15.61
CA ARG A 761 0.77 -35.43 15.90
C ARG A 761 -0.10 -36.61 15.46
N GLU A 762 -1.41 -36.55 15.66
CA GLU A 762 -2.32 -37.63 15.24
C GLU A 762 -2.52 -37.67 13.71
N LEU A 763 -2.53 -36.51 13.05
CA LEU A 763 -2.50 -36.43 11.58
C LEU A 763 -1.20 -37.02 11.00
N LEU A 764 -0.05 -36.66 11.56
CA LEU A 764 1.27 -37.20 11.19
C LEU A 764 1.35 -38.72 11.44
N ARG A 765 0.83 -39.21 12.58
CA ARG A 765 0.71 -40.65 12.91
C ARG A 765 -0.08 -41.42 11.85
N ARG A 766 -1.11 -40.80 11.26
CA ARG A 766 -1.99 -41.38 10.24
C ARG A 766 -1.46 -41.16 8.80
N GLY A 767 -0.26 -40.57 8.67
CA GLY A 767 0.42 -40.38 7.40
C GLY A 767 -0.07 -39.19 6.59
N THR A 768 -0.64 -38.17 7.23
CA THR A 768 -0.98 -36.88 6.60
C THR A 768 0.21 -35.92 6.77
N GLU A 769 0.68 -35.27 5.71
CA GLU A 769 1.64 -34.15 5.83
C GLU A 769 0.98 -33.00 6.62
N VAL A 770 1.69 -32.36 7.54
CA VAL A 770 1.12 -31.24 8.32
C VAL A 770 1.90 -29.97 8.08
N VAL A 771 1.17 -28.89 7.80
CA VAL A 771 1.68 -27.53 7.74
C VAL A 771 1.02 -26.72 8.85
N LEU A 772 1.80 -26.28 9.83
CA LEU A 772 1.36 -25.32 10.83
C LEU A 772 1.49 -23.91 10.22
N VAL A 773 0.39 -23.18 10.24
CA VAL A 773 0.23 -21.87 9.58
C VAL A 773 0.01 -20.82 10.65
N ALA A 774 1.00 -19.95 10.83
CA ALA A 774 1.08 -19.01 11.95
C ALA A 774 1.37 -17.57 11.48
N ASN A 775 1.22 -16.60 12.37
CA ASN A 775 1.36 -15.19 12.00
C ASN A 775 2.79 -14.83 11.58
N SER A 776 2.92 -13.95 10.58
CA SER A 776 4.21 -13.35 10.18
C SER A 776 4.69 -12.33 11.21
N LEU A 777 3.77 -11.62 11.88
CA LEU A 777 4.05 -10.61 12.90
C LEU A 777 3.26 -10.87 14.19
N PRO A 778 3.78 -10.51 15.36
CA PRO A 778 3.02 -10.58 16.62
C PRO A 778 1.70 -9.82 16.55
N ALA A 779 0.67 -10.41 17.15
CA ALA A 779 -0.66 -9.85 17.34
C ALA A 779 -1.29 -10.54 18.56
N LEU A 780 -1.71 -9.81 19.59
CA LEU A 780 -2.08 -10.41 20.88
C LEU A 780 -1.04 -11.46 21.36
N ASN A 781 -1.49 -12.53 22.05
CA ASN A 781 -0.70 -13.72 22.40
C ASN A 781 -0.65 -14.79 21.28
N ASP A 782 -1.00 -14.43 20.04
CA ASP A 782 -0.92 -15.35 18.90
C ASP A 782 0.50 -15.90 18.72
N VAL A 783 0.60 -17.17 18.33
CA VAL A 783 1.90 -17.78 18.00
C VAL A 783 2.34 -17.36 16.59
N THR A 784 3.60 -16.95 16.44
CA THR A 784 4.18 -16.59 15.14
C THR A 784 4.93 -17.76 14.50
N ALA A 785 5.11 -17.69 13.18
CA ALA A 785 5.89 -18.68 12.42
C ALA A 785 7.38 -18.69 12.80
N MET A 786 7.88 -17.64 13.46
CA MET A 786 9.23 -17.57 14.02
C MET A 786 9.37 -18.26 15.39
N GLU A 787 8.28 -18.35 16.16
CA GLU A 787 8.26 -19.00 17.49
C GLU A 787 7.99 -20.51 17.40
N LEU A 788 7.16 -20.94 16.43
CA LEU A 788 6.80 -22.35 16.26
C LEU A 788 7.99 -23.33 16.18
N PRO A 789 9.10 -23.07 15.46
CA PRO A 789 10.20 -24.03 15.34
C PRO A 789 10.83 -24.41 16.69
N ASP A 790 10.95 -23.46 17.62
CA ASP A 790 11.55 -23.71 18.93
C ASP A 790 10.58 -24.45 19.86
N ILE A 791 9.27 -24.14 19.80
CA ILE A 791 8.20 -24.89 20.50
C ILE A 791 8.16 -26.34 20.01
N ILE A 792 8.27 -26.56 18.69
CA ILE A 792 8.32 -27.88 18.07
C ILE A 792 9.60 -28.63 18.45
N ALA A 793 10.74 -27.94 18.53
CA ALA A 793 12.00 -28.55 18.96
C ALA A 793 11.96 -29.05 20.41
N GLU A 794 11.33 -28.31 21.32
CA GLU A 794 11.14 -28.76 22.70
C GLU A 794 10.15 -29.95 22.76
N ALA A 795 9.00 -29.85 22.08
CA ALA A 795 8.02 -30.94 22.00
C ALA A 795 8.59 -32.23 21.38
N ALA A 796 9.51 -32.11 20.40
CA ALA A 796 10.18 -33.23 19.74
C ALA A 796 11.11 -34.04 20.67
N LYS A 797 11.64 -33.45 21.74
CA LYS A 797 12.41 -34.17 22.78
C LYS A 797 11.55 -35.23 23.47
N HIS A 798 10.25 -34.96 23.59
CA HIS A 798 9.27 -35.82 24.26
C HIS A 798 8.40 -36.63 23.28
N CYS A 799 8.53 -36.42 21.97
CA CYS A 799 7.71 -37.12 20.98
C CYS A 799 8.47 -37.51 19.70
N ASP A 800 8.72 -38.81 19.57
CA ASP A 800 9.26 -39.47 18.38
C ASP A 800 8.56 -39.17 17.04
N ILE A 801 7.24 -38.98 17.07
CA ILE A 801 6.45 -38.69 15.86
C ILE A 801 6.69 -37.25 15.41
N LEU A 802 6.61 -36.29 16.34
CA LEU A 802 6.92 -34.89 16.05
C LEU A 802 8.39 -34.72 15.65
N ARG A 803 9.32 -35.42 16.32
CA ARG A 803 10.76 -35.37 15.99
C ARG A 803 11.04 -35.80 14.56
N ARG A 804 10.63 -37.02 14.17
CA ARG A 804 10.84 -37.52 12.79
C ARG A 804 10.15 -36.64 11.75
N ALA A 805 8.95 -36.15 12.05
CA ALA A 805 8.23 -35.27 11.13
C ALA A 805 8.91 -33.90 10.96
N ALA A 806 9.45 -33.33 12.04
CA ALA A 806 10.15 -32.05 12.05
C ALA A 806 11.56 -32.14 11.42
N GLU A 807 12.26 -33.27 11.59
CA GLU A 807 13.49 -33.62 10.85
C GLU A 807 13.21 -33.72 9.34
N VAL A 808 12.19 -34.50 8.93
CA VAL A 808 11.78 -34.64 7.53
C VAL A 808 11.23 -33.32 6.95
N GLY A 809 10.61 -32.48 7.78
CA GLY A 809 10.17 -31.14 7.43
C GLY A 809 11.27 -30.08 7.32
N GLY A 810 12.45 -30.31 7.92
CA GLY A 810 13.59 -29.37 7.94
C GLY A 810 13.56 -28.33 9.05
N LEU A 811 12.70 -28.50 10.06
CA LEU A 811 12.62 -27.64 11.23
C LEU A 811 13.76 -27.92 12.23
N LEU A 812 14.21 -29.17 12.30
CA LEU A 812 15.34 -29.61 13.15
C LEU A 812 16.56 -29.93 12.27
N VAL A 813 17.73 -29.43 12.67
CA VAL A 813 18.96 -29.47 11.83
C VAL A 813 20.06 -30.37 12.43
N ASP A 814 20.06 -30.60 13.75
CA ASP A 814 21.15 -31.29 14.45
C ASP A 814 20.95 -32.81 14.58
N ALA A 815 21.30 -33.54 13.51
CA ALA A 815 21.54 -34.99 13.57
C ALA A 815 22.63 -35.52 12.60
N MET A 816 22.93 -34.82 11.50
CA MET A 816 23.77 -35.35 10.41
C MET A 816 25.29 -35.11 10.53
N ILE A 817 25.86 -35.20 11.74
CA ILE A 817 27.33 -35.16 11.94
C ILE A 817 27.88 -36.38 12.71
N ASN A 818 27.10 -37.01 13.60
CA ASN A 818 27.61 -38.06 14.49
C ASN A 818 26.74 -39.33 14.56
N THR A 819 26.66 -40.08 13.44
CA THR A 819 26.72 -41.56 13.52
C THR A 819 27.09 -42.18 12.18
N SER A 820 28.06 -43.10 12.21
CA SER A 820 28.26 -44.08 11.15
C SER A 820 27.41 -45.33 11.39
N ASN A 821 26.81 -45.88 10.34
CA ASN A 821 26.22 -47.22 10.28
C ASN A 821 25.17 -47.56 11.36
N SER A 822 23.95 -47.06 11.18
CA SER A 822 22.72 -47.76 11.59
C SER A 822 21.83 -47.99 10.37
N SER A 823 20.97 -49.01 10.42
CA SER A 823 20.23 -49.51 9.25
C SER A 823 19.11 -48.59 8.81
N ILE A 824 19.02 -48.34 7.49
CA ILE A 824 17.87 -47.70 6.86
C ILE A 824 16.69 -48.67 6.87
N GLU A 825 15.91 -48.67 7.96
CA GLU A 825 14.58 -49.26 7.96
C GLU A 825 13.56 -48.28 7.39
N ASN A 826 12.77 -48.74 6.42
CA ASN A 826 11.84 -47.92 5.65
C ASN A 826 10.62 -47.48 6.49
N SER A 827 10.76 -46.41 7.27
CA SER A 827 9.62 -45.68 7.84
C SER A 827 9.29 -44.44 7.00
N SER A 828 8.14 -44.45 6.32
CA SER A 828 7.66 -43.34 5.51
C SER A 828 7.10 -42.20 6.38
N SER A 829 7.96 -41.58 7.18
CA SER A 829 7.61 -40.43 8.01
C SER A 829 7.28 -39.23 7.12
N VAL A 830 6.12 -38.62 7.35
CA VAL A 830 5.63 -37.45 6.62
C VAL A 830 6.15 -36.14 7.24
N PRO A 831 6.41 -35.08 6.46
CA PRO A 831 6.90 -33.81 6.97
C PRO A 831 5.88 -33.09 7.88
N LEU A 832 6.42 -32.47 8.93
CA LEU A 832 5.82 -31.36 9.67
C LEU A 832 6.54 -30.07 9.26
N MET A 833 5.81 -29.14 8.63
CA MET A 833 6.32 -27.85 8.17
C MET A 833 5.69 -26.71 8.96
N VAL A 834 6.40 -25.58 9.02
CA VAL A 834 5.89 -24.29 9.53
C VAL A 834 5.92 -23.32 8.36
N VAL A 835 4.86 -22.52 8.22
CA VAL A 835 4.71 -21.53 7.14
C VAL A 835 4.13 -20.24 7.71
N GLU A 836 4.67 -19.10 7.27
CA GLU A 836 4.16 -17.78 7.66
C GLU A 836 2.92 -17.40 6.83
N ASN A 837 1.86 -16.89 7.48
CA ASN A 837 0.60 -16.62 6.80
C ASN A 837 0.53 -15.28 6.04
N GLY A 838 1.44 -14.34 6.33
CA GLY A 838 1.45 -12.98 5.77
C GLY A 838 0.78 -11.91 6.63
N CYS A 839 0.18 -12.28 7.77
CA CYS A 839 -0.65 -11.41 8.60
C CYS A 839 0.04 -10.98 9.91
N GLY A 840 -0.42 -9.84 10.43
CA GLY A 840 -0.03 -9.27 11.74
C GLY A 840 -1.25 -8.83 12.54
N SER A 841 -2.30 -9.65 12.54
CA SER A 841 -3.62 -9.42 13.14
C SER A 841 -4.14 -10.75 13.70
N PRO A 842 -4.99 -10.75 14.74
CA PRO A 842 -5.63 -11.99 15.23
C PRO A 842 -6.75 -12.51 14.31
N CYS A 843 -7.04 -11.81 13.21
CA CYS A 843 -8.00 -12.21 12.20
C CYS A 843 -7.30 -12.40 10.84
N ILE A 844 -7.84 -13.24 9.96
CA ILE A 844 -7.19 -13.56 8.68
C ILE A 844 -8.12 -13.38 7.47
N ASP A 845 -7.70 -12.51 6.55
CA ASP A 845 -8.30 -12.30 5.24
C ASP A 845 -7.60 -13.19 4.20
N LEU A 846 -8.26 -14.27 3.78
CA LEU A 846 -7.70 -15.25 2.84
C LEU A 846 -7.64 -14.74 1.38
N ARG A 847 -8.02 -13.48 1.11
CA ARG A 847 -7.65 -12.77 -0.13
C ARG A 847 -6.17 -12.32 -0.12
N GLN A 848 -5.54 -12.30 1.05
CA GLN A 848 -4.26 -11.66 1.34
C GLN A 848 -3.37 -12.59 2.20
N VAL A 849 -2.81 -13.65 1.59
CA VAL A 849 -1.89 -14.59 2.26
C VAL A 849 -0.47 -14.53 1.67
N SER A 850 0.55 -14.99 2.40
CA SER A 850 1.91 -15.10 1.86
C SER A 850 2.00 -16.06 0.66
N SER A 851 2.98 -15.84 -0.23
CA SER A 851 3.30 -16.80 -1.30
C SER A 851 3.77 -18.16 -0.77
N GLU A 852 4.31 -18.24 0.46
CA GLU A 852 4.70 -19.53 1.06
C GLU A 852 3.45 -20.35 1.43
N LEU A 853 2.44 -19.70 2.04
CA LEU A 853 1.14 -20.29 2.34
C LEU A 853 0.37 -20.66 1.07
N ALA A 854 0.35 -19.78 0.08
CA ALA A 854 -0.25 -20.07 -1.22
C ALA A 854 0.47 -21.22 -1.96
N ALA A 855 1.79 -21.37 -1.80
CA ALA A 855 2.52 -22.53 -2.34
C ALA A 855 2.18 -23.82 -1.60
N ALA A 856 2.27 -23.83 -0.26
CA ALA A 856 1.98 -25.00 0.58
C ALA A 856 0.55 -25.55 0.39
N ALA A 857 -0.41 -24.65 0.16
CA ALA A 857 -1.83 -24.97 0.00
C ALA A 857 -2.21 -25.68 -1.32
N LYS A 858 -1.34 -25.72 -2.34
CA LYS A 858 -1.68 -26.26 -3.67
C LYS A 858 -2.06 -27.75 -3.66
N ASP A 859 -1.50 -28.53 -2.74
CA ASP A 859 -1.77 -29.97 -2.60
C ASP A 859 -2.59 -30.33 -1.34
N ALA A 860 -3.05 -29.33 -0.57
CA ALA A 860 -3.73 -29.57 0.70
C ALA A 860 -5.20 -29.96 0.52
N ASP A 861 -5.59 -31.03 1.19
CA ASP A 861 -6.92 -31.66 1.15
C ASP A 861 -7.60 -31.71 2.54
N LEU A 862 -7.02 -31.04 3.54
CA LEU A 862 -7.68 -30.63 4.77
C LEU A 862 -7.24 -29.21 5.15
N LEU A 863 -8.21 -28.38 5.54
CA LEU A 863 -8.00 -27.10 6.19
C LEU A 863 -8.55 -27.19 7.62
N ILE A 864 -7.77 -26.78 8.61
CA ILE A 864 -8.23 -26.56 9.98
C ILE A 864 -8.00 -25.08 10.30
N LEU A 865 -9.09 -24.36 10.58
CA LEU A 865 -9.09 -23.01 11.12
C LEU A 865 -9.42 -23.10 12.61
N GLU A 866 -8.43 -22.82 13.45
CA GLU A 866 -8.58 -22.79 14.90
C GLU A 866 -8.63 -21.34 15.38
N GLY A 867 -9.43 -21.09 16.43
CA GLY A 867 -9.46 -19.81 17.13
C GLY A 867 -10.62 -18.89 16.80
N MET A 868 -11.03 -18.08 17.79
CA MET A 868 -12.15 -17.16 17.63
C MET A 868 -11.88 -16.10 16.55
N GLY A 869 -10.65 -15.59 16.44
CA GLY A 869 -10.32 -14.57 15.44
C GLY A 869 -10.32 -15.13 14.01
N ARG A 870 -9.68 -16.29 13.80
CA ARG A 870 -9.46 -16.91 12.49
C ARG A 870 -10.69 -17.65 11.95
N ALA A 871 -11.54 -18.23 12.81
CA ALA A 871 -12.66 -19.08 12.43
C ALA A 871 -14.06 -18.54 12.79
N LEU A 872 -14.17 -17.50 13.65
CA LEU A 872 -15.46 -16.90 14.03
C LEU A 872 -15.60 -15.40 13.71
N HIS A 873 -14.63 -14.55 14.06
CA HIS A 873 -14.61 -13.14 13.59
C HIS A 873 -14.42 -13.08 12.08
N THR A 874 -13.55 -13.97 11.58
CA THR A 874 -13.36 -14.20 10.15
C THR A 874 -13.69 -15.64 9.77
N ASN A 875 -13.94 -15.87 8.48
CA ASN A 875 -14.01 -17.18 7.81
C ASN A 875 -15.14 -18.16 8.21
N LEU A 876 -16.00 -17.91 9.21
CA LEU A 876 -17.11 -18.81 9.58
C LEU A 876 -17.93 -19.29 8.37
N ASN A 877 -18.21 -18.35 7.46
CA ASN A 877 -19.01 -18.56 6.24
C ASN A 877 -18.17 -18.82 4.97
N ALA A 878 -16.84 -18.78 5.07
CA ALA A 878 -15.94 -19.03 3.94
C ALA A 878 -16.02 -20.48 3.46
N ARG A 879 -16.10 -20.68 2.15
CA ARG A 879 -16.13 -22.01 1.52
C ARG A 879 -14.82 -22.33 0.83
N PHE A 880 -14.46 -23.61 0.82
CA PHE A 880 -13.17 -24.09 0.34
C PHE A 880 -13.29 -25.19 -0.71
N LYS A 881 -12.21 -25.41 -1.47
CA LYS A 881 -12.03 -26.48 -2.46
C LYS A 881 -11.54 -27.80 -1.84
N CYS A 882 -11.30 -27.80 -0.54
CA CYS A 882 -10.86 -28.93 0.28
C CYS A 882 -11.87 -29.16 1.42
N ASP A 883 -11.74 -30.27 2.14
CA ASP A 883 -12.45 -30.46 3.40
C ASP A 883 -11.97 -29.38 4.41
N ALA A 884 -12.88 -28.77 5.16
CA ALA A 884 -12.57 -27.70 6.11
C ALA A 884 -13.19 -27.96 7.48
N LEU A 885 -12.40 -27.79 8.54
CA LEU A 885 -12.82 -27.87 9.94
C LEU A 885 -12.57 -26.51 10.61
N LYS A 886 -13.58 -25.97 11.29
CA LYS A 886 -13.52 -24.72 12.03
C LYS A 886 -13.77 -25.00 13.51
N LEU A 887 -12.74 -24.75 14.32
CA LEU A 887 -12.72 -25.00 15.76
C LEU A 887 -12.61 -23.68 16.51
N ALA A 888 -13.63 -23.29 17.25
CA ALA A 888 -13.60 -22.06 18.04
C ALA A 888 -14.44 -22.16 19.31
N MET A 889 -14.01 -21.48 20.37
CA MET A 889 -14.86 -21.13 21.50
C MET A 889 -15.35 -19.68 21.35
N VAL A 890 -16.63 -19.44 21.63
CA VAL A 890 -17.20 -18.09 21.56
C VAL A 890 -16.87 -17.30 22.84
N LYS A 891 -15.78 -16.55 22.84
CA LYS A 891 -15.31 -15.73 23.98
C LYS A 891 -16.08 -14.39 24.15
N ASN A 892 -17.16 -14.16 23.40
CA ASN A 892 -17.91 -12.90 23.41
C ASN A 892 -19.44 -13.13 23.29
N GLN A 893 -20.21 -12.59 24.23
CA GLN A 893 -21.67 -12.79 24.30
C GLN A 893 -22.44 -12.23 23.08
N ARG A 894 -22.05 -11.06 22.56
CA ARG A 894 -22.69 -10.43 21.38
C ARG A 894 -22.54 -11.34 20.15
N LEU A 895 -21.38 -11.97 19.98
CA LEU A 895 -21.15 -12.96 18.92
C LEU A 895 -21.89 -14.27 19.17
N ALA A 896 -21.99 -14.73 20.42
CA ALA A 896 -22.75 -15.93 20.76
C ALA A 896 -24.21 -15.79 20.37
N GLU A 897 -24.83 -14.68 20.71
CA GLU A 897 -26.22 -14.34 20.36
C GLU A 897 -26.40 -14.13 18.85
N LYS A 898 -25.52 -13.35 18.20
CA LYS A 898 -25.70 -12.91 16.79
C LYS A 898 -25.32 -13.99 15.77
N LEU A 899 -24.26 -14.77 16.00
CA LEU A 899 -23.73 -15.74 15.02
C LEU A 899 -24.25 -17.17 15.24
N VAL A 900 -24.35 -17.64 16.50
CA VAL A 900 -24.76 -19.02 16.81
C VAL A 900 -26.06 -19.14 17.61
N LYS A 901 -26.62 -18.02 18.10
CA LYS A 901 -27.81 -17.93 18.96
C LYS A 901 -27.67 -18.71 20.28
N GLY A 902 -26.44 -18.72 20.81
CA GLY A 902 -26.02 -19.41 22.03
C GLY A 902 -25.43 -18.46 23.06
N ASP A 903 -24.68 -19.01 24.01
CA ASP A 903 -24.11 -18.29 25.15
C ASP A 903 -22.57 -18.18 25.07
N ILE A 904 -21.96 -17.27 25.84
CA ILE A 904 -20.51 -17.20 25.98
C ILE A 904 -19.92 -18.53 26.47
N TYR A 905 -18.77 -18.90 25.90
CA TYR A 905 -18.09 -20.19 26.03
C TYR A 905 -18.76 -21.38 25.32
N ASP A 906 -19.81 -21.17 24.53
CA ASP A 906 -20.28 -22.18 23.57
C ASP A 906 -19.14 -22.57 22.61
N CYS A 907 -19.13 -23.85 22.23
CA CYS A 907 -18.14 -24.42 21.31
C CYS A 907 -18.70 -24.57 19.89
N ILE A 908 -17.83 -24.32 18.91
CA ILE A 908 -18.08 -24.49 17.48
C ILE A 908 -17.08 -25.54 16.98
N CYS A 909 -17.60 -26.70 16.61
CA CYS A 909 -16.93 -27.67 15.75
C CYS A 909 -17.75 -27.74 14.46
N LYS A 910 -17.38 -26.92 13.47
CA LYS A 910 -18.08 -26.87 12.18
C LYS A 910 -17.25 -27.56 11.11
N TYR A 911 -17.83 -28.53 10.41
CA TYR A 911 -17.15 -29.32 9.39
C TYR A 911 -17.87 -29.16 8.04
N GLU A 912 -17.10 -28.74 7.03
CA GLU A 912 -17.57 -28.48 5.68
C GLU A 912 -16.77 -29.37 4.71
N PRO A 913 -17.34 -30.48 4.20
CA PRO A 913 -16.65 -31.34 3.23
C PRO A 913 -16.52 -30.66 1.86
N VAL A 914 -15.64 -31.20 1.02
CA VAL A 914 -15.53 -30.85 -0.41
C VAL A 914 -16.91 -30.81 -1.08
N SER A 915 -17.18 -29.71 -1.79
CA SER A 915 -18.39 -29.46 -2.59
C SER A 915 -18.33 -30.08 -3.99
#